data_AF-A0A7S2SEJ1-F1
#
_entry.id   AF-A0A7S2SEJ1-F1
#
_cell.length_a   1.000
_cell.length_b   1.000
_cell.length_c   1.000
_cell.angle_alpha   90.00
_cell.angle_beta   90.00
_cell.angle_gamma   90.00
#
_symmetry.space_group_name_H-M   'P 1'
#
loop_
_entity.id
_entity.type
_entity.pdbx_description
1 polymer ?
#
loop_
_entity_poly.entity_id
_entity_poly.type
_entity_poly.pdbx_seq_one_letter_code
_entity_poly.pdbx_strand_id
1 'polypeptide(L)'
;MSENLSPMALRLGAGTRRTDAPAGGCRQLEGAPLSRSSSNSSTRSIDELAAMDVANEVQRIASPVVAYVEGASAEAATGASFELEEAAAKLQSWCRSILRLRKAAQGLAAPAVLQALDHLFGALSPPSDGTASTPPPLVDALRDAESSETAMALTSTQEAAKAATAILLAIPRDGGLRRFNVALHGPRAFLSALLVAAQPKAILGDQHESLEGRFLRNASRMLVRAFQELAATVLDLANGPTEARAGLRLFRVRLIMVRWARRYHASAFGSWRRADAQRVAAGMLGPYAEVYATVLQAQQGGDTALADAAQERLVQVRDAIARLVGASTASSKIQEVEATVRQQIQAATSYVQETRSTASGASTGQQTASHAAAVAPSSAAADPAASPMEGASPVLSLDEALVNERLAHELILNPEFQLPALPEPPKFSAPRPHGPLLPGNAPPSREGGQEQLSQQAMLGRMQSTMQELFWQRLVNALTPTTIQGRGDISVGALVQARYGGPQGTFYEAKVTACRDDGSFDIQYTQDSVVETSVPLDNFRLADHPLDTRPLLALITEVRTRLEAATPRRPDLHATYREVLDAPLLKQMLEAGVLDLPAVVRLARFVLESVENLEAPVRADRTRVWREDFLGFIESQQAASEPSGLVRALPAFFAFVNATLDQLQRDTVNFHLRSLAPHFRGDAAVEYERQRFRMKAERRLVALSRATQWLTASIPSFCGAQEGGTETQRLALQDQASPSHTRALRGLVVHALVELVKQPIRWDSPRAAQALPETLIWDGPRLAQVRDKMDQVILTSTILVFFRQVLTASGAVPSQETCEALQHKLEWLLVQPDTNLASIQTAADKAARDATASAGRPLPENAADSLKNLVASATDPSNAVFNLFTQRAFQILTTTAAQPSTERARTSLDSDIGASGLRDFRAPLLDAAQIFQALVWHHSNVFLPLYEPIIREAARKVSSGGSITRPT
;
A
#
# COMPACT_ATOMS: atom_id res chain seq x y z
N MET A 1 18.11 -83.38 3.70
CA MET A 1 16.86 -84.12 3.41
C MET A 1 16.31 -83.58 2.10
N SER A 2 16.41 -84.41 1.06
CA SER A 2 15.78 -84.39 -0.30
C SER A 2 15.54 -83.02 -0.96
N GLU A 3 16.35 -82.58 -1.93
CA GLU A 3 16.56 -83.06 -3.33
C GLU A 3 15.67 -82.40 -4.39
N ASN A 4 16.37 -81.87 -5.41
CA ASN A 4 15.93 -81.40 -6.72
C ASN A 4 15.31 -82.52 -7.58
N LEU A 5 14.45 -82.15 -8.54
CA LEU A 5 14.32 -82.83 -9.84
C LEU A 5 13.88 -81.84 -10.97
N SER A 6 14.84 -81.41 -11.83
CA SER A 6 14.99 -81.71 -13.28
C SER A 6 13.78 -81.74 -14.26
N PRO A 7 13.97 -81.73 -15.62
CA PRO A 7 15.07 -81.17 -16.45
C PRO A 7 14.69 -80.65 -17.89
N MET A 8 15.71 -80.14 -18.63
CA MET A 8 16.09 -80.32 -20.07
C MET A 8 15.09 -80.14 -21.25
N ALA A 9 15.45 -79.83 -22.50
CA ALA A 9 16.59 -79.21 -23.23
C ALA A 9 16.34 -79.36 -24.77
N LEU A 10 17.14 -78.64 -25.58
CA LEU A 10 17.53 -78.89 -27.00
C LEU A 10 16.54 -78.53 -28.13
N ARG A 11 16.92 -78.10 -29.35
CA ARG A 11 18.08 -77.41 -30.01
C ARG A 11 17.78 -77.42 -31.53
N LEU A 12 18.16 -76.35 -32.26
CA LEU A 12 18.55 -76.29 -33.72
C LEU A 12 17.49 -76.67 -34.78
N GLY A 13 17.37 -76.10 -35.98
CA GLY A 13 18.09 -75.10 -36.77
C GLY A 13 17.57 -75.09 -38.24
N ALA A 14 18.09 -74.17 -39.06
CA ALA A 14 18.08 -74.13 -40.55
C ALA A 14 16.93 -73.45 -41.34
N GLY A 15 17.29 -72.47 -42.18
CA GLY A 15 17.21 -72.63 -43.65
C GLY A 15 16.09 -71.96 -44.49
N THR A 16 16.38 -70.76 -45.01
CA THR A 16 16.14 -70.27 -46.40
C THR A 16 14.73 -70.01 -47.03
N ARG A 17 14.58 -68.74 -47.49
CA ARG A 17 14.11 -68.19 -48.81
C ARG A 17 12.64 -67.80 -49.09
N ARG A 18 12.53 -66.54 -49.61
CA ARG A 18 11.55 -65.91 -50.54
C ARG A 18 10.12 -65.70 -50.01
N THR A 19 9.35 -64.64 -50.29
CA THR A 19 9.42 -63.40 -51.10
C THR A 19 8.25 -62.49 -50.65
N ASP A 20 8.38 -61.21 -50.98
CA ASP A 20 7.32 -60.20 -51.17
C ASP A 20 6.71 -59.45 -49.97
N ALA A 21 6.80 -58.12 -50.12
CA ALA A 21 6.33 -57.04 -49.28
C ALA A 21 4.80 -56.84 -49.43
N PRO A 22 4.13 -55.95 -48.67
CA PRO A 22 4.39 -54.51 -48.75
C PRO A 22 4.39 -53.74 -47.41
N ALA A 23 5.19 -52.66 -47.47
CA ALA A 23 4.92 -51.30 -47.00
C ALA A 23 4.75 -50.99 -45.49
N GLY A 24 5.76 -50.26 -44.99
CA GLY A 24 5.66 -49.25 -43.92
C GLY A 24 5.94 -49.79 -42.52
N GLY A 25 7.18 -50.06 -42.09
CA GLY A 25 8.26 -49.07 -42.01
C GLY A 25 8.12 -48.29 -40.69
N CYS A 26 8.37 -48.93 -39.54
CA CYS A 26 9.65 -48.96 -38.81
C CYS A 26 10.11 -47.58 -38.31
N ARG A 27 10.21 -47.37 -36.99
CA ARG A 27 11.32 -47.83 -36.10
C ARG A 27 12.62 -47.05 -36.41
N GLN A 28 13.53 -46.76 -35.48
CA GLN A 28 14.01 -47.48 -34.30
C GLN A 28 14.88 -46.46 -33.53
N LEU A 29 14.91 -46.46 -32.19
CA LEU A 29 15.92 -47.09 -31.30
C LEU A 29 17.37 -46.62 -31.61
N GLU A 30 18.31 -46.45 -30.68
CA GLU A 30 18.64 -47.29 -29.53
C GLU A 30 19.87 -46.67 -28.82
N GLY A 31 20.11 -47.01 -27.54
CA GLY A 31 21.48 -47.21 -27.02
C GLY A 31 22.22 -46.05 -26.35
N ALA A 32 22.27 -46.07 -25.02
CA ALA A 32 23.42 -45.63 -24.20
C ALA A 32 24.58 -46.68 -24.31
N PRO A 33 25.85 -46.51 -23.82
CA PRO A 33 26.24 -45.76 -22.60
C PRO A 33 27.72 -45.21 -22.49
N LEU A 34 28.03 -44.65 -21.29
CA LEU A 34 29.34 -44.48 -20.59
C LEU A 34 30.38 -43.38 -20.98
N SER A 35 30.41 -42.34 -20.13
CA SER A 35 31.56 -41.67 -19.45
C SER A 35 32.89 -41.38 -20.17
N ARG A 36 33.26 -40.09 -20.23
CA ARG A 36 34.56 -39.55 -19.73
C ARG A 36 34.50 -38.02 -19.61
N SER A 37 35.05 -37.54 -18.50
CA SER A 37 35.22 -36.15 -18.08
C SER A 37 36.17 -35.35 -18.98
N SER A 38 35.81 -34.10 -19.27
CA SER A 38 36.80 -33.01 -19.35
C SER A 38 36.16 -31.70 -18.88
N SER A 39 36.63 -31.28 -17.71
CA SER A 39 36.48 -29.95 -17.16
C SER A 39 36.93 -28.91 -18.18
N ASN A 40 36.08 -27.93 -18.46
CA ASN A 40 36.52 -26.55 -18.64
C ASN A 40 35.43 -25.63 -18.08
N SER A 41 35.79 -24.98 -17.00
CA SER A 41 35.05 -23.93 -16.33
C SER A 41 34.83 -22.75 -17.27
N SER A 42 33.57 -22.37 -17.44
CA SER A 42 33.16 -21.01 -17.76
C SER A 42 31.75 -20.87 -17.19
N THR A 43 31.67 -20.63 -15.89
CA THR A 43 30.44 -20.23 -15.20
C THR A 43 29.99 -18.90 -15.79
N ARG A 44 29.05 -18.96 -16.74
CA ARG A 44 28.28 -17.80 -17.15
C ARG A 44 26.97 -17.78 -16.38
N SER A 45 26.58 -16.62 -15.86
CA SER A 45 25.34 -16.49 -15.09
C SER A 45 24.11 -16.78 -15.97
N ILE A 46 22.99 -17.16 -15.37
CA ILE A 46 21.73 -17.38 -16.10
C ILE A 46 21.31 -16.10 -16.86
N ASP A 47 21.68 -14.93 -16.36
CA ASP A 47 21.47 -13.63 -17.01
C ASP A 47 22.39 -13.43 -18.24
N GLU A 48 23.63 -13.95 -18.20
CA GLU A 48 24.53 -13.97 -19.38
C GLU A 48 24.05 -14.93 -20.46
N LEU A 49 23.41 -16.05 -20.08
CA LEU A 49 22.76 -16.98 -21.03
C LEU A 49 21.49 -16.36 -21.64
N ALA A 50 20.72 -15.58 -20.88
CA ALA A 50 19.53 -14.89 -21.38
C ALA A 50 19.85 -13.70 -22.30
N ALA A 51 20.91 -12.93 -21.98
CA ALA A 51 21.42 -11.87 -22.85
C ALA A 51 22.06 -12.43 -24.13
N MET A 52 22.72 -13.60 -24.03
CA MET A 52 23.19 -14.35 -25.21
C MET A 52 22.05 -14.87 -26.07
N ASP A 53 20.90 -15.27 -25.52
CA ASP A 53 19.74 -15.71 -26.31
C ASP A 53 19.14 -14.55 -27.13
N VAL A 54 19.07 -13.35 -26.56
CA VAL A 54 18.64 -12.15 -27.31
C VAL A 54 19.69 -11.73 -28.33
N ALA A 55 20.99 -11.76 -27.98
CA ALA A 55 22.07 -11.42 -28.90
C ALA A 55 22.22 -12.44 -30.04
N ASN A 56 22.13 -13.74 -29.75
CA ASN A 56 22.16 -14.82 -30.72
C ASN A 56 20.92 -14.77 -31.61
N GLU A 57 19.73 -14.48 -31.07
CA GLU A 57 18.52 -14.37 -31.88
C GLU A 57 18.51 -13.05 -32.68
N VAL A 58 19.08 -11.95 -32.18
CA VAL A 58 19.37 -10.73 -32.96
C VAL A 58 20.35 -11.03 -34.09
N GLN A 59 21.40 -11.82 -33.85
CA GLN A 59 22.38 -12.25 -34.84
C GLN A 59 21.77 -13.21 -35.88
N ARG A 60 20.86 -14.09 -35.45
CA ARG A 60 20.10 -15.04 -36.28
C ARG A 60 19.03 -14.35 -37.14
N ILE A 61 18.38 -13.32 -36.58
CA ILE A 61 17.40 -12.48 -37.29
C ILE A 61 18.13 -11.48 -38.22
N ALA A 62 19.35 -11.03 -37.90
CA ALA A 62 20.19 -10.19 -38.76
C ALA A 62 20.87 -10.96 -39.92
N SER A 63 21.11 -12.26 -39.74
CA SER A 63 21.83 -13.12 -40.70
C SER A 63 21.29 -13.19 -42.15
N PRO A 64 20.03 -12.91 -42.49
CA PRO A 64 19.59 -12.88 -43.90
C PRO A 64 19.54 -11.47 -44.53
N VAL A 65 19.86 -10.40 -43.80
CA VAL A 65 19.74 -9.03 -44.32
C VAL A 65 20.87 -8.68 -45.30
N VAL A 66 22.02 -9.35 -45.22
CA VAL A 66 23.17 -9.09 -46.10
C VAL A 66 23.13 -9.92 -47.40
N ALA A 67 22.55 -11.12 -47.39
CA ALA A 67 22.56 -12.01 -48.56
C ALA A 67 21.60 -11.59 -49.70
N TYR A 68 20.70 -10.64 -49.49
CA TYR A 68 19.69 -10.25 -50.49
C TYR A 68 19.97 -8.91 -51.17
N VAL A 69 21.01 -8.17 -50.76
CA VAL A 69 21.36 -6.86 -51.33
C VAL A 69 22.43 -6.96 -52.42
N GLU A 70 23.24 -8.04 -52.45
CA GLU A 70 24.37 -8.15 -53.40
C GLU A 70 24.16 -9.15 -54.56
N GLY A 71 23.11 -9.97 -54.55
CA GLY A 71 22.88 -11.00 -55.60
C GLY A 71 22.29 -10.49 -56.92
N ALA A 72 22.43 -9.20 -57.24
CA ALA A 72 21.88 -8.59 -58.46
C ALA A 72 22.97 -7.87 -59.27
N SER A 73 24.08 -8.54 -59.53
CA SER A 73 25.09 -8.12 -60.49
C SER A 73 25.98 -9.31 -60.83
N ALA A 74 26.17 -9.57 -62.13
CA ALA A 74 27.09 -10.55 -62.71
C ALA A 74 26.71 -12.04 -62.58
N GLU A 75 26.05 -12.57 -63.61
CA GLU A 75 26.59 -13.66 -64.45
C GLU A 75 25.54 -14.00 -65.52
N ALA A 76 25.71 -13.39 -66.70
CA ALA A 76 25.08 -13.83 -67.94
C ALA A 76 26.21 -14.04 -68.94
N ALA A 77 26.56 -15.31 -69.18
CA ALA A 77 27.08 -15.82 -70.44
C ALA A 77 27.44 -17.30 -70.30
N THR A 78 26.58 -18.20 -70.78
CA THR A 78 26.86 -19.28 -71.76
C THR A 78 25.88 -20.45 -71.61
N GLY A 79 24.97 -20.63 -72.58
CA GLY A 79 24.17 -21.87 -72.68
C GLY A 79 22.75 -21.71 -73.26
N ALA A 80 22.64 -21.28 -74.51
CA ALA A 80 21.35 -21.07 -75.19
C ALA A 80 20.60 -22.39 -75.47
N SER A 81 19.65 -22.77 -74.60
CA SER A 81 18.38 -23.47 -74.93
C SER A 81 17.60 -23.96 -73.70
N PHE A 82 18.26 -24.13 -72.54
CA PHE A 82 17.61 -24.43 -71.25
C PHE A 82 17.18 -23.15 -70.48
N GLU A 83 17.68 -21.98 -70.91
CA GLU A 83 17.46 -20.70 -70.23
C GLU A 83 16.06 -20.11 -70.41
N LEU A 84 15.28 -20.48 -71.44
CA LEU A 84 13.99 -19.83 -71.71
C LEU A 84 12.88 -20.23 -70.73
N GLU A 85 12.81 -21.49 -70.31
CA GLU A 85 11.81 -21.92 -69.32
C GLU A 85 12.17 -21.49 -67.90
N GLU A 86 13.45 -21.55 -67.52
CA GLU A 86 13.89 -21.08 -66.21
C GLU A 86 13.86 -19.55 -66.10
N ALA A 87 14.24 -18.83 -67.17
CA ALA A 87 14.06 -17.37 -67.24
C ALA A 87 12.58 -17.00 -67.28
N ALA A 88 11.71 -17.75 -67.97
CA ALA A 88 10.27 -17.53 -67.94
C ALA A 88 9.67 -17.81 -66.55
N ALA A 89 10.10 -18.86 -65.84
CA ALA A 89 9.67 -19.15 -64.49
C ALA A 89 10.16 -18.08 -63.48
N LYS A 90 11.41 -17.62 -63.61
CA LYS A 90 11.97 -16.50 -62.82
C LYS A 90 11.27 -15.17 -63.13
N LEU A 91 10.99 -14.87 -64.40
CA LEU A 91 10.20 -13.71 -64.84
C LEU A 91 8.75 -13.78 -64.34
N GLN A 92 8.10 -14.94 -64.42
CA GLN A 92 6.75 -15.13 -63.90
C GLN A 92 6.71 -15.01 -62.37
N SER A 93 7.70 -15.55 -61.65
CA SER A 93 7.84 -15.40 -60.20
C SER A 93 8.10 -13.94 -59.79
N TRP A 94 8.94 -13.24 -60.56
CA TRP A 94 9.23 -11.82 -60.39
C TRP A 94 8.00 -10.94 -60.66
N CYS A 95 7.29 -11.18 -61.77
CA CYS A 95 6.02 -10.51 -62.10
C CYS A 95 4.94 -10.78 -61.04
N ARG A 96 4.78 -12.03 -60.58
CA ARG A 96 3.86 -12.37 -59.48
C ARG A 96 4.23 -11.67 -58.17
N SER A 97 5.52 -11.55 -57.87
CA SER A 97 6.02 -10.86 -56.67
C SER A 97 5.79 -9.35 -56.74
N ILE A 98 5.98 -8.74 -57.91
CA ILE A 98 5.69 -7.32 -58.15
C ILE A 98 4.19 -7.04 -58.07
N LEU A 99 3.35 -7.92 -58.64
CA LEU A 99 1.90 -7.80 -58.55
C LEU A 99 1.39 -7.94 -57.10
N ARG A 100 1.98 -8.86 -56.31
CA ARG A 100 1.69 -8.98 -54.87
C ARG A 100 2.12 -7.73 -54.09
N LEU A 101 3.29 -7.16 -54.39
CA LEU A 101 3.77 -5.93 -53.74
C LEU A 101 2.90 -4.73 -54.11
N ARG A 102 2.49 -4.59 -55.38
CA ARG A 102 1.54 -3.56 -55.82
C ARG A 102 0.18 -3.72 -55.14
N LYS A 103 -0.36 -4.94 -55.07
CA LYS A 103 -1.63 -5.23 -54.38
C LYS A 103 -1.55 -4.94 -52.87
N ALA A 104 -0.42 -5.25 -52.24
CA ALA A 104 -0.17 -4.92 -50.84
C ALA A 104 -0.08 -3.40 -50.62
N ALA A 105 0.61 -2.70 -51.51
CA ALA A 105 0.70 -1.23 -51.46
C ALA A 105 -0.67 -0.57 -51.68
N GLN A 106 -1.47 -1.06 -52.63
CA GLN A 106 -2.86 -0.63 -52.85
C GLN A 106 -3.77 -0.93 -51.65
N GLY A 107 -3.58 -2.07 -50.97
CA GLY A 107 -4.32 -2.41 -49.77
C GLY A 107 -3.98 -1.51 -48.57
N LEU A 108 -2.72 -1.10 -48.43
CA LEU A 108 -2.28 -0.13 -47.43
C LEU A 108 -2.67 1.31 -47.77
N ALA A 109 -2.89 1.62 -49.05
CA ALA A 109 -3.42 2.89 -49.53
C ALA A 109 -4.97 2.95 -49.49
N ALA A 110 -5.65 1.95 -48.91
CA ALA A 110 -7.10 2.00 -48.72
C ALA A 110 -7.49 3.14 -47.76
N PRO A 111 -8.59 3.87 -48.01
CA PRO A 111 -8.95 5.07 -47.25
C PRO A 111 -9.09 4.80 -45.74
N ALA A 112 -9.64 3.65 -45.36
CA ALA A 112 -9.76 3.25 -43.96
C ALA A 112 -8.41 2.99 -43.27
N VAL A 113 -7.40 2.51 -44.01
CA VAL A 113 -6.05 2.27 -43.49
C VAL A 113 -5.26 3.58 -43.40
N LEU A 114 -5.45 4.48 -44.37
CA LEU A 114 -4.86 5.82 -44.35
C LEU A 114 -5.40 6.65 -43.17
N GLN A 115 -6.71 6.61 -42.91
CA GLN A 115 -7.31 7.22 -41.71
C GLN A 115 -6.75 6.63 -40.41
N ALA A 116 -6.54 5.31 -40.36
CA ALA A 116 -5.93 4.65 -39.20
C ALA A 116 -4.46 5.04 -39.01
N LEU A 117 -3.69 5.17 -40.09
CA LEU A 117 -2.29 5.63 -40.06
C LEU A 117 -2.20 7.09 -39.62
N ASP A 118 -3.14 7.93 -40.04
CA ASP A 118 -3.20 9.33 -39.64
C ASP A 118 -3.59 9.50 -38.17
N HIS A 119 -4.61 8.76 -37.70
CA HIS A 119 -5.00 8.75 -36.29
C HIS A 119 -3.86 8.31 -35.36
N LEU A 120 -3.02 7.35 -35.77
CA LEU A 120 -1.90 6.88 -34.94
C LEU A 120 -0.63 7.73 -35.11
N PHE A 121 -0.31 8.18 -36.32
CA PHE A 121 1.02 8.75 -36.66
C PHE A 121 0.99 10.14 -37.30
N GLY A 122 -0.17 10.71 -37.63
CA GLY A 122 -0.32 12.07 -38.17
C GLY A 122 0.18 12.27 -39.60
N ALA A 123 0.19 11.21 -40.41
CA ALA A 123 0.91 11.19 -41.67
C ALA A 123 0.23 11.98 -42.83
N LEU A 124 -1.05 12.38 -42.73
CA LEU A 124 -1.82 12.94 -43.86
C LEU A 124 -1.88 14.47 -43.98
N SER A 125 -1.19 15.29 -43.17
CA SER A 125 -1.31 16.76 -43.31
C SER A 125 -0.05 17.58 -42.97
N PRO A 126 0.42 18.47 -43.88
CA PRO A 126 1.10 19.71 -43.48
C PRO A 126 0.07 20.71 -42.90
N PRO A 127 0.49 21.70 -42.08
CA PRO A 127 -0.43 22.66 -41.47
C PRO A 127 -1.13 23.47 -42.56
N SER A 128 -2.45 23.30 -42.71
CA SER A 128 -3.28 24.22 -43.47
C SER A 128 -3.94 25.19 -42.50
N ASP A 129 -3.92 26.46 -42.88
CA ASP A 129 -4.39 27.58 -42.09
C ASP A 129 -5.80 27.39 -41.53
N GLY A 130 -5.92 27.80 -40.27
CA GLY A 130 -7.12 28.05 -39.47
C GLY A 130 -8.47 27.52 -39.96
N THR A 131 -9.06 26.65 -39.12
CA THR A 131 -10.51 26.53 -38.77
C THR A 131 -11.04 25.08 -38.69
N ALA A 132 -10.33 24.15 -38.03
CA ALA A 132 -10.95 23.01 -37.35
C ALA A 132 -9.95 22.36 -36.37
N SER A 133 -10.38 22.12 -35.13
CA SER A 133 -9.59 21.42 -34.09
C SER A 133 -9.53 19.92 -34.40
N THR A 134 -8.59 19.48 -35.23
CA THR A 134 -8.27 18.06 -35.40
C THR A 134 -7.49 17.56 -34.18
N PRO A 135 -7.88 16.44 -33.54
CA PRO A 135 -7.15 15.90 -32.39
C PRO A 135 -5.72 15.50 -32.81
N PRO A 136 -4.71 15.72 -31.94
CA PRO A 136 -3.33 15.33 -32.24
C PRO A 136 -3.21 13.83 -32.46
N PRO A 137 -2.26 13.36 -33.29
CA PRO A 137 -2.06 11.94 -33.52
C PRO A 137 -1.68 11.24 -32.22
N LEU A 138 -2.09 9.97 -32.07
CA LEU A 138 -1.96 9.23 -30.81
C LEU A 138 -0.50 9.20 -30.31
N VAL A 139 0.49 9.10 -31.20
CA VAL A 139 1.92 9.09 -30.81
C VAL A 139 2.36 10.39 -30.14
N ASP A 140 1.83 11.54 -30.59
CA ASP A 140 2.18 12.84 -30.02
C ASP A 140 1.38 13.08 -28.73
N ALA A 141 0.09 12.73 -28.71
CA ALA A 141 -0.72 12.74 -27.49
C ALA A 141 -0.12 11.86 -26.36
N LEU A 142 0.51 10.73 -26.71
CA LEU A 142 1.21 9.87 -25.74
C LEU A 142 2.54 10.46 -25.27
N ARG A 143 3.20 11.29 -26.07
CA ARG A 143 4.44 11.98 -25.69
C ARG A 143 4.14 13.14 -24.74
N ASP A 144 3.02 13.82 -24.96
CA ASP A 144 2.61 15.03 -24.20
C ASP A 144 1.79 14.70 -22.94
N ALA A 145 1.44 13.43 -22.70
CA ALA A 145 0.68 13.01 -21.53
C ALA A 145 1.46 13.25 -20.21
N GLU A 146 0.88 13.99 -19.26
CA GLU A 146 1.53 14.32 -17.98
C GLU A 146 1.63 13.12 -17.01
N SER A 147 0.80 12.08 -17.18
CA SER A 147 0.76 10.90 -16.29
C SER A 147 0.66 9.56 -17.01
N SER A 148 1.15 8.50 -16.35
CA SER A 148 1.06 7.11 -16.85
C SER A 148 -0.40 6.66 -17.07
N GLU A 149 -1.30 7.08 -16.18
CA GLU A 149 -2.74 6.76 -16.26
C GLU A 149 -3.38 7.41 -17.49
N THR A 150 -3.06 8.67 -17.80
CA THR A 150 -3.54 9.34 -19.01
C THR A 150 -3.02 8.66 -20.28
N ALA A 151 -1.76 8.22 -20.30
CA ALA A 151 -1.19 7.51 -21.45
C ALA A 151 -1.80 6.10 -21.65
N MET A 152 -2.11 5.40 -20.56
CA MET A 152 -2.82 4.11 -20.60
C MET A 152 -4.27 4.26 -21.06
N ALA A 153 -4.97 5.32 -20.63
CA ALA A 153 -6.33 5.62 -21.07
C ALA A 153 -6.40 5.85 -22.59
N LEU A 154 -5.44 6.61 -23.14
CA LEU A 154 -5.34 6.89 -24.58
C LEU A 154 -5.15 5.61 -25.43
N THR A 155 -4.34 4.67 -24.96
CA THR A 155 -4.12 3.38 -25.65
C THR A 155 -5.20 2.33 -25.40
N SER A 156 -6.07 2.53 -24.39
CA SER A 156 -7.18 1.62 -24.07
C SER A 156 -8.49 1.95 -24.81
N THR A 157 -8.50 2.99 -25.64
CA THR A 157 -9.69 3.38 -26.41
C THR A 157 -10.03 2.37 -27.51
N GLN A 158 -11.33 2.22 -27.79
CA GLN A 158 -11.81 1.34 -28.86
C GLN A 158 -11.32 1.82 -30.25
N GLU A 159 -11.11 3.13 -30.42
CA GLU A 159 -10.62 3.74 -31.65
C GLU A 159 -9.16 3.37 -31.93
N ALA A 160 -8.28 3.49 -30.93
CA ALA A 160 -6.88 3.07 -31.05
C ALA A 160 -6.74 1.57 -31.37
N ALA A 161 -7.58 0.73 -30.75
CA ALA A 161 -7.61 -0.71 -31.02
C ALA A 161 -8.09 -1.03 -32.45
N LYS A 162 -9.11 -0.33 -32.96
CA LYS A 162 -9.60 -0.46 -34.34
C LYS A 162 -8.52 -0.02 -35.34
N ALA A 163 -7.87 1.13 -35.10
CA ALA A 163 -6.81 1.65 -35.96
C ALA A 163 -5.60 0.71 -36.03
N ALA A 164 -5.11 0.23 -34.88
CA ALA A 164 -4.02 -0.75 -34.82
C ALA A 164 -4.38 -2.06 -35.56
N THR A 165 -5.62 -2.53 -35.42
CA THR A 165 -6.10 -3.74 -36.10
C THR A 165 -6.16 -3.55 -37.62
N ALA A 166 -6.68 -2.41 -38.10
CA ALA A 166 -6.77 -2.10 -39.53
C ALA A 166 -5.38 -2.09 -40.19
N ILE A 167 -4.39 -1.46 -39.55
CA ILE A 167 -3.02 -1.40 -40.07
C ILE A 167 -2.37 -2.80 -40.08
N LEU A 168 -2.50 -3.56 -38.99
CA LEU A 168 -1.88 -4.89 -38.90
C LEU A 168 -2.48 -5.92 -39.86
N LEU A 169 -3.77 -5.79 -40.21
CA LEU A 169 -4.45 -6.63 -41.21
C LEU A 169 -4.08 -6.25 -42.65
N ALA A 170 -3.78 -4.98 -42.90
CA ALA A 170 -3.37 -4.50 -44.22
C ALA A 170 -1.94 -4.95 -44.60
N ILE A 171 -1.10 -5.31 -43.61
CA ILE A 171 0.27 -5.78 -43.85
C ILE A 171 0.26 -7.25 -44.30
N PRO A 172 1.03 -7.60 -45.36
CA PRO A 172 1.22 -8.99 -45.79
C PRO A 172 1.67 -9.92 -44.65
N ARG A 173 1.06 -11.11 -44.57
CA ARG A 173 1.32 -12.10 -43.51
C ARG A 173 2.81 -12.44 -43.41
N ASP A 174 3.36 -12.35 -42.20
CA ASP A 174 4.73 -12.78 -41.90
C ASP A 174 4.77 -14.18 -41.27
N GLY A 175 5.31 -15.15 -42.00
CA GLY A 175 5.51 -16.51 -41.50
C GLY A 175 6.44 -16.59 -40.28
N GLY A 176 7.37 -15.64 -40.14
CA GLY A 176 8.30 -15.58 -39.00
C GLY A 176 7.62 -15.27 -37.66
N LEU A 177 6.44 -14.65 -37.67
CA LEU A 177 5.68 -14.35 -36.45
C LEU A 177 4.94 -15.58 -35.89
N ARG A 178 4.74 -16.64 -36.68
CA ARG A 178 4.04 -17.87 -36.25
C ARG A 178 4.72 -18.60 -35.09
N ARG A 179 5.99 -18.30 -34.84
CA ARG A 179 6.79 -18.88 -33.75
C ARG A 179 6.52 -18.20 -32.40
N PHE A 180 5.91 -17.03 -32.41
CA PHE A 180 5.61 -16.25 -31.22
C PHE A 180 4.12 -16.35 -30.89
N ASN A 181 3.77 -16.19 -29.61
CA ASN A 181 2.37 -16.11 -29.21
C ASN A 181 1.73 -14.84 -29.80
N VAL A 182 0.49 -14.93 -30.29
CA VAL A 182 -0.27 -13.80 -30.85
C VAL A 182 -0.37 -12.63 -29.89
N ALA A 183 -0.39 -12.89 -28.57
CA ALA A 183 -0.38 -11.88 -27.52
C ALA A 183 0.86 -10.97 -27.55
N LEU A 184 1.96 -11.37 -28.20
CA LEU A 184 3.21 -10.61 -28.27
C LEU A 184 3.33 -9.73 -29.53
N HIS A 185 2.44 -9.90 -30.50
CA HIS A 185 2.53 -9.20 -31.80
C HIS A 185 1.17 -8.76 -32.38
N GLY A 186 0.08 -8.88 -31.60
CA GLY A 186 -1.26 -8.43 -31.95
C GLY A 186 -1.49 -6.94 -31.69
N PRO A 187 -2.73 -6.42 -31.88
CA PRO A 187 -3.05 -5.01 -31.74
C PRO A 187 -2.69 -4.43 -30.37
N ARG A 188 -2.96 -5.18 -29.28
CA ARG A 188 -2.58 -4.79 -27.91
C ARG A 188 -1.07 -4.67 -27.72
N ALA A 189 -0.30 -5.59 -28.29
CA ALA A 189 1.17 -5.56 -28.21
C ALA A 189 1.76 -4.41 -29.05
N PHE A 190 1.07 -4.00 -30.11
CA PHE A 190 1.45 -2.84 -30.92
C PHE A 190 1.17 -1.52 -30.18
N LEU A 191 0.01 -1.42 -29.52
CA LEU A 191 -0.32 -0.26 -28.67
C LEU A 191 0.60 -0.15 -27.45
N SER A 192 0.98 -1.28 -26.83
CA SER A 192 1.99 -1.26 -25.76
C SER A 192 3.37 -0.82 -26.26
N ALA A 193 3.73 -1.13 -27.51
CA ALA A 193 4.97 -0.65 -28.10
C ALA A 193 4.96 0.89 -28.29
N LEU A 194 3.82 1.48 -28.69
CA LEU A 194 3.65 2.93 -28.78
C LEU A 194 3.82 3.58 -27.40
N LEU A 195 3.19 2.98 -26.38
CA LEU A 195 3.25 3.44 -24.99
C LEU A 195 4.67 3.37 -24.43
N VAL A 196 5.38 2.25 -24.62
CA VAL A 196 6.78 2.07 -24.17
C VAL A 196 7.75 2.96 -24.93
N ALA A 197 7.49 3.24 -26.22
CA ALA A 197 8.32 4.14 -27.01
C ALA A 197 8.18 5.61 -26.56
N ALA A 198 6.97 6.03 -26.18
CA ALA A 198 6.65 7.38 -25.72
C ALA A 198 7.09 7.62 -24.26
N GLN A 199 6.74 6.72 -23.34
CA GLN A 199 6.97 6.88 -21.90
C GLN A 199 7.66 5.67 -21.25
N PRO A 200 8.93 5.39 -21.59
CA PRO A 200 9.62 4.19 -21.08
C PRO A 200 9.78 4.18 -19.55
N LYS A 201 10.05 5.35 -18.94
CA LYS A 201 10.25 5.45 -17.48
C LYS A 201 8.95 5.26 -16.69
N ALA A 202 7.84 5.80 -17.19
CA ALA A 202 6.54 5.68 -16.52
C ALA A 202 5.95 4.26 -16.59
N ILE A 203 6.24 3.52 -17.67
CA ILE A 203 5.67 2.19 -17.92
C ILE A 203 6.56 1.06 -17.40
N LEU A 204 7.88 1.18 -17.55
CA LEU A 204 8.83 0.14 -17.11
C LEU A 204 9.36 0.41 -15.68
N GLY A 205 9.03 1.55 -15.07
CA GLY A 205 9.48 1.94 -13.74
C GLY A 205 11.01 1.96 -13.62
N ASP A 206 11.54 1.54 -12.47
CA ASP A 206 12.98 1.45 -12.22
C ASP A 206 13.70 0.45 -13.15
N GLN A 207 12.95 -0.44 -13.79
CA GLN A 207 13.46 -1.46 -14.69
C GLN A 207 13.68 -0.96 -16.12
N HIS A 208 13.41 0.30 -16.43
CA HIS A 208 13.65 0.87 -17.77
C HIS A 208 15.14 0.84 -18.18
N GLU A 209 16.06 0.81 -17.21
CA GLU A 209 17.51 0.69 -17.42
C GLU A 209 18.04 -0.75 -17.38
N SER A 210 17.23 -1.73 -16.99
CA SER A 210 17.59 -3.16 -17.05
C SER A 210 17.92 -3.58 -18.49
N LEU A 211 18.66 -4.68 -18.65
CA LEU A 211 18.99 -5.22 -19.98
C LEU A 211 17.71 -5.47 -20.81
N GLU A 212 16.71 -6.13 -20.21
CA GLU A 212 15.43 -6.43 -20.83
C GLU A 212 14.61 -5.17 -21.12
N GLY A 213 14.61 -4.21 -20.19
CA GLY A 213 13.92 -2.92 -20.35
C GLY A 213 14.51 -2.09 -21.48
N ARG A 214 15.84 -2.03 -21.59
CA ARG A 214 16.54 -1.35 -22.69
C ARG A 214 16.26 -2.01 -24.03
N PHE A 215 16.27 -3.34 -24.10
CA PHE A 215 15.94 -4.06 -25.33
C PHE A 215 14.49 -3.83 -25.75
N LEU A 216 13.53 -3.91 -24.82
CA LEU A 216 12.12 -3.66 -25.12
C LEU A 216 11.89 -2.20 -25.58
N ARG A 217 12.51 -1.22 -24.92
CA ARG A 217 12.45 0.19 -25.31
C ARG A 217 13.00 0.42 -26.72
N ASN A 218 14.17 -0.13 -27.02
CA ASN A 218 14.80 0.02 -28.32
C ASN A 218 13.99 -0.68 -29.42
N ALA A 219 13.49 -1.90 -29.15
CA ALA A 219 12.63 -2.63 -30.06
C ALA A 219 11.30 -1.90 -30.33
N SER A 220 10.72 -1.29 -29.30
CA SER A 220 9.49 -0.50 -29.41
C SER A 220 9.69 0.75 -30.25
N ARG A 221 10.75 1.53 -30.00
CA ARG A 221 11.09 2.71 -30.82
C ARG A 221 11.33 2.37 -32.29
N MET A 222 12.04 1.27 -32.51
CA MET A 222 12.34 0.77 -33.85
C MET A 222 11.09 0.29 -34.59
N LEU A 223 10.15 -0.33 -33.88
CA LEU A 223 8.85 -0.72 -34.41
C LEU A 223 8.02 0.50 -34.80
N VAL A 224 7.88 1.48 -33.89
CA VAL A 224 7.15 2.73 -34.15
C VAL A 224 7.74 3.46 -35.36
N ARG A 225 9.06 3.65 -35.41
CA ARG A 225 9.74 4.31 -36.52
C ARG A 225 9.59 3.56 -37.84
N ALA A 226 9.69 2.23 -37.84
CA ALA A 226 9.50 1.44 -39.06
C ALA A 226 8.09 1.59 -39.65
N PHE A 227 7.07 1.72 -38.80
CA PHE A 227 5.69 1.96 -39.23
C PHE A 227 5.44 3.39 -39.70
N GLN A 228 6.02 4.40 -39.04
CA GLN A 228 5.97 5.80 -39.51
C GLN A 228 6.60 5.96 -40.89
N GLU A 229 7.76 5.34 -41.10
CA GLU A 229 8.46 5.38 -42.39
C GLU A 229 7.72 4.58 -43.46
N LEU A 230 7.05 3.48 -43.10
CA LEU A 230 6.16 2.77 -44.01
C LEU A 230 4.96 3.64 -44.40
N ALA A 231 4.34 4.33 -43.43
CA ALA A 231 3.21 5.23 -43.64
C ALA A 231 3.56 6.34 -44.63
N ALA A 232 4.69 7.03 -44.42
CA ALA A 232 5.19 8.06 -45.33
C ALA A 232 5.34 7.52 -46.76
N THR A 233 5.98 6.34 -46.92
CA THR A 233 6.15 5.74 -48.26
C THR A 233 4.84 5.29 -48.92
N VAL A 234 3.82 4.93 -48.14
CA VAL A 234 2.49 4.57 -48.67
C VAL A 234 1.77 5.81 -49.17
N LEU A 235 1.92 6.94 -48.49
CA LEU A 235 1.35 8.23 -48.89
C LEU A 235 2.03 8.81 -50.13
N ASP A 236 3.36 8.76 -50.19
CA ASP A 236 4.11 9.16 -51.38
C ASP A 236 3.71 8.34 -52.61
N LEU A 237 3.45 7.04 -52.42
CA LEU A 237 3.01 6.14 -53.49
C LEU A 237 1.55 6.37 -53.88
N ALA A 238 0.71 6.86 -52.97
CA ALA A 238 -0.70 7.18 -53.24
C ALA A 238 -0.86 8.51 -54.00
N ASN A 239 0.04 9.48 -53.77
CA ASN A 239 -0.06 10.84 -54.31
C ASN A 239 0.84 11.10 -55.55
N GLY A 240 1.81 10.23 -55.86
CA GLY A 240 2.75 10.42 -56.98
C GLY A 240 2.26 9.86 -58.34
N PRO A 241 2.77 10.36 -59.49
CA PRO A 241 2.48 9.79 -60.80
C PRO A 241 2.98 8.33 -60.86
N THR A 242 2.21 7.47 -61.52
CA THR A 242 2.28 6.00 -61.54
C THR A 242 3.53 5.38 -62.17
N GLU A 243 4.70 6.01 -62.06
CA GLU A 243 6.00 5.47 -62.41
C GLU A 243 7.06 5.82 -61.36
N ALA A 244 7.60 4.79 -60.69
CA ALA A 244 9.03 4.57 -60.63
C ALA A 244 9.29 3.27 -59.87
N ARG A 245 10.00 2.32 -60.48
CA ARG A 245 10.48 1.10 -59.80
C ARG A 245 11.16 1.39 -58.45
N ALA A 246 11.70 2.59 -58.27
CA ALA A 246 12.28 3.10 -57.03
C ALA A 246 11.28 3.17 -55.85
N GLY A 247 10.05 3.66 -56.04
CA GLY A 247 9.05 3.75 -54.97
C GLY A 247 8.61 2.37 -54.46
N LEU A 248 8.41 1.42 -55.37
CA LEU A 248 8.11 0.02 -55.00
C LEU A 248 9.30 -0.70 -54.35
N ARG A 249 10.54 -0.34 -54.73
CA ARG A 249 11.77 -0.84 -54.06
C ARG A 249 11.86 -0.29 -52.64
N LEU A 250 11.63 1.00 -52.43
CA LEU A 250 11.63 1.63 -51.12
C LEU A 250 10.52 1.05 -50.23
N PHE A 251 9.29 0.93 -50.75
CA PHE A 251 8.18 0.26 -50.06
C PHE A 251 8.54 -1.18 -49.65
N ARG A 252 9.18 -1.95 -50.54
CA ARG A 252 9.66 -3.30 -50.23
C ARG A 252 10.69 -3.31 -49.10
N VAL A 253 11.63 -2.36 -49.09
CA VAL A 253 12.63 -2.22 -48.02
C VAL A 253 11.95 -1.85 -46.69
N ARG A 254 11.04 -0.88 -46.69
CA ARG A 254 10.27 -0.51 -45.49
C ARG A 254 9.43 -1.67 -44.95
N LEU A 255 8.81 -2.46 -45.83
CA LEU A 255 8.06 -3.65 -45.44
C LEU A 255 8.96 -4.72 -44.80
N ILE A 256 10.18 -4.92 -45.30
CA ILE A 256 11.18 -5.81 -44.67
C ILE A 256 11.55 -5.30 -43.28
N MET A 257 11.78 -3.99 -43.13
CA MET A 257 12.11 -3.37 -41.84
C MET A 257 10.96 -3.50 -40.84
N VAL A 258 9.71 -3.32 -41.26
CA VAL A 258 8.53 -3.55 -40.41
C VAL A 258 8.44 -5.00 -39.95
N ARG A 259 8.69 -5.97 -40.84
CA ARG A 259 8.69 -7.39 -40.49
C ARG A 259 9.80 -7.73 -39.49
N TRP A 260 10.99 -7.19 -39.70
CA TRP A 260 12.11 -7.33 -38.78
C TRP A 260 11.80 -6.73 -37.41
N ALA A 261 11.31 -5.49 -37.38
CA ALA A 261 10.97 -4.80 -36.15
C ALA A 261 9.86 -5.49 -35.36
N ARG A 262 8.85 -6.06 -36.03
CA ARG A 262 7.78 -6.84 -35.38
C ARG A 262 8.31 -8.09 -34.69
N ARG A 263 9.25 -8.82 -35.31
CA ARG A 263 9.87 -10.02 -34.71
C ARG A 263 10.78 -9.64 -33.55
N TYR A 264 11.59 -8.58 -33.72
CA TYR A 264 12.48 -8.10 -32.66
C TYR A 264 11.68 -7.64 -31.44
N HIS A 265 10.61 -6.87 -31.64
CA HIS A 265 9.71 -6.48 -30.55
C HIS A 265 9.03 -7.68 -29.90
N ALA A 266 8.49 -8.63 -30.67
CA ALA A 266 7.86 -9.82 -30.10
C ALA A 266 8.82 -10.65 -29.24
N SER A 267 10.09 -10.77 -29.65
CA SER A 267 11.14 -11.43 -28.87
C SER A 267 11.49 -10.66 -27.59
N ALA A 268 11.78 -9.35 -27.71
CA ALA A 268 12.12 -8.50 -26.57
C ALA A 268 10.98 -8.40 -25.55
N PHE A 269 9.74 -8.27 -26.02
CA PHE A 269 8.54 -8.22 -25.17
C PHE A 269 8.28 -9.54 -24.47
N GLY A 270 8.49 -10.67 -25.16
CA GLY A 270 8.41 -12.00 -24.55
C GLY A 270 9.49 -12.26 -23.51
N SER A 271 10.71 -11.74 -23.72
CA SER A 271 11.80 -11.83 -22.73
C SER A 271 11.50 -11.00 -21.49
N TRP A 272 11.16 -9.72 -21.68
CA TRP A 272 10.81 -8.82 -20.59
C TRP A 272 9.61 -9.33 -19.79
N ARG A 273 8.54 -9.80 -20.44
CA ARG A 273 7.35 -10.34 -19.76
C ARG A 273 7.65 -11.56 -18.89
N ARG A 274 8.59 -12.42 -19.31
CA ARG A 274 9.02 -13.58 -18.50
C ARG A 274 9.81 -13.14 -17.27
N ALA A 275 10.77 -12.23 -17.46
CA ALA A 275 11.55 -11.67 -16.35
C ALA A 275 10.64 -10.94 -15.35
N ASP A 276 9.64 -10.22 -15.85
CA ASP A 276 8.67 -9.51 -15.01
C ASP A 276 7.78 -10.45 -14.20
N ALA A 277 7.24 -11.49 -14.83
CA ALA A 277 6.47 -12.51 -14.13
C ALA A 277 7.29 -13.22 -13.03
N GLN A 278 8.60 -13.44 -13.26
CA GLN A 278 9.49 -14.02 -12.25
C GLN A 278 9.73 -13.07 -11.06
N ARG A 279 9.85 -11.76 -11.30
CA ARG A 279 10.00 -10.75 -10.24
C ARG A 279 8.73 -10.62 -9.40
N VAL A 280 7.57 -10.52 -10.05
CA VAL A 280 6.27 -10.46 -9.36
C VAL A 280 6.08 -11.72 -8.51
N ALA A 281 6.40 -12.89 -9.05
CA ALA A 281 6.36 -14.13 -8.29
C ALA A 281 7.34 -14.16 -7.12
N ALA A 282 8.56 -13.61 -7.27
CA ALA A 282 9.52 -13.50 -6.17
C ALA A 282 8.99 -12.58 -5.05
N GLY A 283 8.35 -11.45 -5.40
CA GLY A 283 7.68 -10.57 -4.44
C GLY A 283 6.51 -11.24 -3.71
N MET A 284 5.82 -12.19 -4.35
CA MET A 284 4.73 -12.98 -3.74
C MET A 284 5.21 -14.09 -2.79
N LEU A 285 6.49 -14.46 -2.81
CA LEU A 285 7.03 -15.51 -1.92
C LEU A 285 7.12 -15.06 -0.45
N GLY A 286 7.32 -13.76 -0.19
CA GLY A 286 7.30 -13.20 1.16
C GLY A 286 5.93 -13.34 1.84
N PRO A 287 4.85 -12.81 1.25
CA PRO A 287 3.49 -13.01 1.75
C PRO A 287 3.09 -14.48 1.82
N TYR A 288 3.56 -15.33 0.89
CA TYR A 288 3.36 -16.77 0.98
C TYR A 288 4.00 -17.38 2.24
N ALA A 289 5.23 -16.99 2.56
CA ALA A 289 5.94 -17.46 3.75
C ALA A 289 5.23 -17.05 5.05
N GLU A 290 4.71 -15.83 5.11
CA GLU A 290 3.93 -15.32 6.24
C GLU A 290 2.66 -16.13 6.44
N VAL A 291 1.84 -16.30 5.39
CA VAL A 291 0.61 -17.12 5.47
C VAL A 291 0.94 -18.56 5.84
N TYR A 292 2.01 -19.14 5.29
CA TYR A 292 2.42 -20.49 5.65
C TYR A 292 2.86 -20.63 7.12
N ALA A 293 3.55 -19.62 7.66
CA ALA A 293 3.90 -19.58 9.07
C ALA A 293 2.65 -19.51 9.96
N THR A 294 1.63 -18.73 9.57
CA THR A 294 0.35 -18.68 10.31
C THR A 294 -0.38 -20.03 10.33
N VAL A 295 -0.36 -20.78 9.22
CA VAL A 295 -0.92 -22.14 9.17
C VAL A 295 -0.21 -23.06 10.17
N LEU A 296 1.13 -23.05 10.20
CA LEU A 296 1.91 -23.89 11.11
C LEU A 296 1.69 -23.51 12.59
N GLN A 297 1.58 -22.21 12.90
CA GLN A 297 1.29 -21.74 14.25
C GLN A 297 -0.14 -22.07 14.69
N ALA A 298 -1.13 -21.93 13.81
CA ALA A 298 -2.51 -22.30 14.06
C ALA A 298 -2.66 -23.81 14.33
N GLN A 299 -1.93 -24.64 13.58
CA GLN A 299 -1.87 -26.10 13.80
C GLN A 299 -1.24 -26.47 15.15
N GLN A 300 -0.19 -25.76 15.57
CA GLN A 300 0.41 -25.97 16.90
C GLN A 300 -0.47 -25.46 18.05
N GLY A 301 -1.25 -24.41 17.80
CA GLY A 301 -2.19 -23.81 18.75
C GLY A 301 -3.55 -24.50 18.85
N GLY A 302 -3.86 -25.43 17.92
CA GLY A 302 -5.13 -26.17 17.90
C GLY A 302 -6.33 -25.38 17.35
N ASP A 303 -6.12 -24.24 16.69
CA ASP A 303 -7.19 -23.43 16.10
C ASP A 303 -7.45 -23.86 14.64
N THR A 304 -8.44 -24.74 14.47
CA THR A 304 -8.77 -25.33 13.17
C THR A 304 -9.38 -24.32 12.19
N ALA A 305 -10.14 -23.33 12.68
CA ALA A 305 -10.80 -22.35 11.82
C ALA A 305 -9.79 -21.35 11.20
N LEU A 306 -8.82 -20.90 12.01
CA LEU A 306 -7.73 -20.06 11.52
C LEU A 306 -6.83 -20.82 10.53
N ALA A 307 -6.54 -22.11 10.82
CA ALA A 307 -5.76 -22.96 9.94
C ALA A 307 -6.45 -23.14 8.57
N ASP A 308 -7.77 -23.39 8.55
CA ASP A 308 -8.53 -23.58 7.31
C ASP A 308 -8.59 -22.28 6.46
N ALA A 309 -8.85 -21.13 7.09
CA ALA A 309 -8.88 -19.84 6.40
C ALA A 309 -7.51 -19.43 5.85
N ALA A 310 -6.44 -19.68 6.62
CA ALA A 310 -5.07 -19.43 6.15
C ALA A 310 -4.67 -20.41 5.03
N GLN A 311 -5.15 -21.66 5.07
CA GLN A 311 -4.91 -22.65 4.02
C GLN A 311 -5.60 -22.27 2.71
N GLU A 312 -6.83 -21.75 2.74
CA GLU A 312 -7.51 -21.26 1.54
C GLU A 312 -6.75 -20.09 0.89
N ARG A 313 -6.27 -19.13 1.69
CA ARG A 313 -5.44 -18.01 1.20
C ARG A 313 -4.13 -18.50 0.61
N LEU A 314 -3.51 -19.49 1.22
CA LEU A 314 -2.26 -20.08 0.75
C LEU A 314 -2.44 -20.76 -0.63
N VAL A 315 -3.55 -21.47 -0.84
CA VAL A 315 -3.89 -22.06 -2.15
C VAL A 315 -4.06 -20.97 -3.21
N GLN A 316 -4.74 -19.87 -2.88
CA GLN A 316 -4.92 -18.74 -3.82
C GLN A 316 -3.59 -18.11 -4.25
N VAL A 317 -2.66 -17.90 -3.31
CA VAL A 317 -1.33 -17.36 -3.60
C VAL A 317 -0.49 -18.37 -4.39
N ARG A 318 -0.55 -19.65 -4.05
CA ARG A 318 0.12 -20.72 -4.80
C ARG A 318 -0.34 -20.77 -6.25
N ASP A 319 -1.64 -20.71 -6.48
CA ASP A 319 -2.23 -20.73 -7.82
C ASP A 319 -1.88 -19.45 -8.60
N ALA A 320 -1.78 -18.30 -7.93
CA ALA A 320 -1.30 -17.07 -8.54
C ALA A 320 0.17 -17.18 -8.99
N ILE A 321 1.07 -17.70 -8.14
CA ILE A 321 2.49 -17.92 -8.48
C ILE A 321 2.62 -18.94 -9.62
N ALA A 322 1.85 -20.02 -9.57
CA ALA A 322 1.83 -21.06 -10.61
C ALA A 322 1.34 -20.52 -11.97
N ARG A 323 0.36 -19.60 -11.98
CA ARG A 323 -0.09 -18.92 -13.20
C ARG A 323 0.97 -17.98 -13.79
N LEU A 324 1.85 -17.42 -12.96
CA LEU A 324 2.88 -16.46 -13.39
C LEU A 324 4.14 -17.14 -13.96
N VAL A 325 4.69 -18.15 -13.27
CA VAL A 325 6.01 -18.75 -13.61
C VAL A 325 5.88 -20.21 -14.09
N GLY A 326 4.69 -20.80 -14.00
CA GLY A 326 4.43 -22.21 -14.33
C GLY A 326 4.52 -23.13 -13.11
N ALA A 327 3.79 -24.23 -13.17
CA ALA A 327 3.60 -25.13 -12.02
C ALA A 327 4.90 -25.77 -11.50
N SER A 328 5.81 -26.17 -12.39
CA SER A 328 7.06 -26.83 -12.00
C SER A 328 8.02 -25.89 -11.26
N THR A 329 8.23 -24.68 -11.80
CA THR A 329 9.11 -23.67 -11.17
C THR A 329 8.51 -23.11 -9.89
N ALA A 330 7.18 -22.88 -9.86
CA ALA A 330 6.48 -22.46 -8.66
C ALA A 330 6.63 -23.49 -7.53
N SER A 331 6.42 -24.78 -7.83
CA SER A 331 6.53 -25.85 -6.83
C SER A 331 7.93 -25.92 -6.20
N SER A 332 9.00 -25.80 -6.99
CA SER A 332 10.37 -25.84 -6.47
C SER A 332 10.66 -24.69 -5.51
N LYS A 333 10.30 -23.45 -5.88
CA LYS A 333 10.55 -22.26 -5.04
C LYS A 333 9.69 -22.27 -3.78
N ILE A 334 8.44 -22.72 -3.90
CA ILE A 334 7.53 -22.84 -2.76
C ILE A 334 8.04 -23.88 -1.76
N GLN A 335 8.52 -25.04 -2.22
CA GLN A 335 9.09 -26.06 -1.33
C GLN A 335 10.30 -25.56 -0.54
N GLU A 336 11.16 -24.76 -1.16
CA GLU A 336 12.31 -24.13 -0.51
C GLU A 336 11.88 -23.13 0.59
N VAL A 337 10.87 -22.31 0.30
CA VAL A 337 10.28 -21.36 1.26
C VAL A 337 9.59 -22.11 2.42
N GLU A 338 8.83 -23.16 2.13
CA GLU A 338 8.19 -23.96 3.18
C GLU A 338 9.22 -24.66 4.08
N ALA A 339 10.30 -25.20 3.50
CA ALA A 339 11.37 -25.84 4.26
C ALA A 339 12.06 -24.85 5.21
N THR A 340 12.36 -23.64 4.73
CA THR A 340 12.97 -22.58 5.54
C THR A 340 12.05 -22.11 6.67
N VAL A 341 10.75 -21.90 6.40
CA VAL A 341 9.77 -21.52 7.43
C VAL A 341 9.60 -22.62 8.47
N ARG A 342 9.50 -23.89 8.07
CA ARG A 342 9.44 -25.04 9.01
C ARG A 342 10.66 -25.06 9.93
N GLN A 343 11.86 -24.87 9.37
CA GLN A 343 13.09 -24.87 10.15
C GLN A 343 13.14 -23.70 11.15
N GLN A 344 12.68 -22.52 10.76
CA GLN A 344 12.59 -21.34 11.63
C GLN A 344 11.63 -21.55 12.80
N ILE A 345 10.44 -22.11 12.54
CA ILE A 345 9.44 -22.38 13.58
C ILE A 345 9.94 -23.50 14.51
N GLN A 346 10.49 -24.59 13.98
CA GLN A 346 11.04 -25.67 14.80
C GLN A 346 12.16 -25.19 15.73
N ALA A 347 13.07 -24.35 15.23
CA ALA A 347 14.14 -23.75 16.05
C ALA A 347 13.59 -22.81 17.13
N ALA A 348 12.51 -22.07 16.82
CA ALA A 348 11.84 -21.22 17.80
C ALA A 348 11.11 -22.06 18.89
N THR A 349 10.43 -23.14 18.49
CA THR A 349 9.73 -24.05 19.42
C THR A 349 10.72 -24.79 20.32
N SER A 350 11.85 -25.30 19.78
CA SER A 350 12.87 -25.98 20.58
C SER A 350 13.53 -25.03 21.58
N TYR A 351 13.79 -23.77 21.19
CA TYR A 351 14.31 -22.75 22.09
C TYR A 351 13.33 -22.41 23.23
N VAL A 352 12.03 -22.28 22.93
CA VAL A 352 11.00 -22.05 23.96
C VAL A 352 10.90 -23.26 24.90
N GLN A 353 11.09 -24.48 24.40
CA GLN A 353 11.06 -25.69 25.21
C GLN A 353 12.31 -25.83 26.10
N GLU A 354 13.50 -25.45 25.60
CA GLU A 354 14.75 -25.40 26.37
C GLU A 354 14.76 -24.30 27.44
N THR A 355 14.19 -23.13 27.16
CA THR A 355 14.02 -22.05 28.16
C THR A 355 12.98 -22.41 29.23
N ARG A 356 11.98 -23.21 28.89
CA ARG A 356 10.97 -23.70 29.85
C ARG A 356 11.47 -24.85 30.73
N SER A 357 12.30 -25.74 30.18
CA SER A 357 12.92 -26.83 30.96
C SER A 357 14.01 -26.31 31.91
N THR A 358 14.80 -25.32 31.48
CA THR A 358 15.78 -24.63 32.35
C THR A 358 15.12 -23.80 33.47
N ALA A 359 13.92 -23.26 33.25
CA ALA A 359 13.14 -22.58 34.28
C ALA A 359 12.46 -23.54 35.29
N SER A 360 12.15 -24.78 34.90
CA SER A 360 11.49 -25.77 35.79
C SER A 360 12.45 -26.59 36.66
N GLY A 361 13.76 -26.55 36.40
CA GLY A 361 14.78 -27.26 37.17
C GLY A 361 15.27 -26.56 38.43
N ALA A 362 14.83 -25.32 38.70
CA ALA A 362 15.35 -24.47 39.77
C ALA A 362 14.37 -24.32 40.94
N SER A 363 13.95 -25.43 41.55
CA SER A 363 13.50 -25.43 42.95
C SER A 363 13.65 -26.82 43.56
N THR A 364 14.80 -27.11 44.18
CA THR A 364 14.93 -27.82 45.48
C THR A 364 16.43 -27.87 45.86
N GLY A 365 16.79 -27.17 46.94
CA GLY A 365 17.84 -27.55 47.90
C GLY A 365 19.31 -27.76 47.45
N GLN A 366 20.18 -26.96 48.07
CA GLN A 366 21.51 -27.34 48.59
C GLN A 366 22.71 -27.46 47.62
N GLN A 367 23.59 -26.45 47.61
CA GLN A 367 24.92 -26.47 48.27
C GLN A 367 25.88 -25.38 47.74
N THR A 368 26.42 -24.63 48.72
CA THR A 368 27.77 -24.03 48.80
C THR A 368 28.32 -23.13 47.68
N ALA A 369 28.68 -21.92 48.11
CA ALA A 369 29.56 -20.98 47.42
C ALA A 369 30.94 -21.57 47.11
N SER A 370 31.49 -21.24 45.92
CA SER A 370 32.78 -20.53 45.72
C SER A 370 33.44 -20.83 44.37
N HIS A 371 34.06 -19.78 43.83
CA HIS A 371 35.21 -19.74 42.91
C HIS A 371 35.11 -20.18 41.43
N ALA A 372 35.32 -19.15 40.59
CA ALA A 372 36.46 -19.00 39.66
C ALA A 372 36.36 -19.52 38.21
N ALA A 373 36.55 -18.53 37.32
CA ALA A 373 37.46 -18.52 36.18
C ALA A 373 37.27 -19.48 35.00
N ALA A 374 37.14 -18.83 33.83
CA ALA A 374 37.73 -19.15 32.53
C ALA A 374 37.45 -20.53 31.89
N VAL A 375 37.02 -20.50 30.62
CA VAL A 375 37.78 -21.00 29.46
C VAL A 375 36.89 -20.88 28.22
N ALA A 376 37.39 -20.16 27.22
CA ALA A 376 36.87 -20.18 25.85
C ALA A 376 37.26 -21.50 25.15
N PRO A 377 36.60 -21.84 24.04
CA PRO A 377 37.34 -22.14 22.80
C PRO A 377 36.80 -21.26 21.67
N SER A 378 37.63 -20.47 20.99
CA SER A 378 38.54 -20.86 19.90
C SER A 378 37.81 -21.23 18.60
N SER A 379 37.79 -20.23 17.71
CA SER A 379 37.76 -20.24 16.25
C SER A 379 38.05 -21.56 15.51
N ALA A 380 37.26 -21.81 14.47
CA ALA A 380 37.77 -22.28 13.18
C ALA A 380 37.14 -21.44 12.07
N ALA A 381 38.00 -20.70 11.38
CA ALA A 381 37.69 -19.80 10.28
C ALA A 381 37.44 -20.56 8.97
N ALA A 382 36.53 -20.03 8.16
CA ALA A 382 36.62 -20.11 6.70
C ALA A 382 35.88 -18.91 6.09
N ASP A 383 36.68 -17.93 5.66
CA ASP A 383 36.38 -16.83 4.73
C ASP A 383 37.69 -16.66 3.90
N PRO A 384 37.73 -16.01 2.70
CA PRO A 384 36.69 -15.18 2.07
C PRO A 384 36.54 -15.41 0.53
N ALA A 385 35.49 -14.86 -0.08
CA ALA A 385 35.58 -14.00 -1.29
C ALA A 385 34.23 -13.86 -2.02
N ALA A 386 33.55 -12.73 -1.81
CA ALA A 386 32.90 -11.92 -2.87
C ALA A 386 32.35 -10.62 -2.27
N SER A 387 32.94 -9.49 -2.67
CA SER A 387 32.43 -8.13 -2.42
C SER A 387 31.51 -7.67 -3.59
N PRO A 388 31.05 -6.41 -3.63
CA PRO A 388 29.71 -5.96 -3.23
C PRO A 388 28.87 -5.51 -4.44
N MET A 389 27.54 -5.52 -4.30
CA MET A 389 26.65 -4.80 -5.23
C MET A 389 25.62 -4.01 -4.44
N GLU A 390 25.83 -2.69 -4.44
CA GLU A 390 24.85 -1.66 -4.07
C GLU A 390 23.68 -1.64 -5.06
N GLY A 391 22.48 -1.33 -4.55
CA GLY A 391 21.27 -1.14 -5.35
C GLY A 391 20.01 -1.35 -4.50
N ALA A 392 19.51 -0.25 -3.93
CA ALA A 392 18.50 -0.16 -2.88
C ALA A 392 17.08 -0.67 -3.24
N SER A 393 16.43 -1.26 -2.21
CA SER A 393 15.03 -1.15 -1.75
C SER A 393 13.85 -1.19 -2.76
N PRO A 394 12.72 -1.88 -2.46
CA PRO A 394 11.84 -1.47 -1.36
C PRO A 394 11.23 -2.57 -0.46
N VAL A 395 11.08 -2.17 0.81
CA VAL A 395 9.94 -2.32 1.74
C VAL A 395 9.64 -3.72 2.31
N LEU A 396 10.07 -3.83 3.57
CA LEU A 396 9.68 -4.81 4.59
C LEU A 396 8.19 -4.66 4.95
N SER A 397 7.46 -5.77 4.99
CA SER A 397 6.19 -5.93 5.72
C SER A 397 6.54 -6.07 7.21
N LEU A 398 6.39 -4.97 7.96
CA LEU A 398 6.86 -4.82 9.35
C LEU A 398 5.69 -4.78 10.35
N ASP A 399 4.43 -4.67 9.89
CA ASP A 399 3.30 -4.29 10.76
C ASP A 399 2.83 -5.38 11.75
N GLU A 400 3.03 -6.67 11.48
CA GLU A 400 2.58 -7.74 12.39
C GLU A 400 3.55 -8.04 13.55
N ALA A 401 4.86 -7.79 13.36
CA ALA A 401 5.86 -7.97 14.42
C ALA A 401 5.96 -6.77 15.38
N LEU A 402 5.35 -5.63 15.03
CA LEU A 402 5.48 -4.35 15.73
C LEU A 402 4.43 -4.09 16.80
N VAL A 403 3.35 -4.87 16.90
CA VAL A 403 2.27 -4.58 17.85
C VAL A 403 2.72 -4.83 19.29
N ASN A 404 3.33 -5.99 19.58
CA ASN A 404 3.66 -6.35 20.96
C ASN A 404 4.81 -5.52 21.55
N GLU A 405 5.86 -5.25 20.77
CA GLU A 405 6.98 -4.43 21.24
C GLU A 405 6.57 -2.97 21.39
N ARG A 406 5.74 -2.44 20.47
CA ARG A 406 5.17 -1.10 20.61
C ARG A 406 4.30 -1.00 21.85
N LEU A 407 3.41 -1.98 22.09
CA LEU A 407 2.59 -1.99 23.30
C LEU A 407 3.44 -2.06 24.58
N ALA A 408 4.49 -2.89 24.58
CA ALA A 408 5.43 -2.95 25.70
C ALA A 408 6.11 -1.59 25.92
N HIS A 409 6.63 -0.96 24.87
CA HIS A 409 7.24 0.36 24.92
C HIS A 409 6.27 1.44 25.43
N GLU A 410 5.02 1.44 24.95
CA GLU A 410 3.97 2.36 25.40
C GLU A 410 3.64 2.17 26.89
N LEU A 411 3.55 0.93 27.37
CA LEU A 411 3.29 0.61 28.78
C LEU A 411 4.47 0.96 29.70
N ILE A 412 5.71 0.85 29.21
CA ILE A 412 6.91 1.24 29.95
C ILE A 412 6.94 2.76 30.15
N LEU A 413 6.64 3.52 29.10
CA LEU A 413 6.64 4.99 29.14
C LEU A 413 5.39 5.59 29.81
N ASN A 414 4.23 4.95 29.64
CA ASN A 414 2.98 5.36 30.24
C ASN A 414 2.24 4.14 30.84
N PRO A 415 2.31 3.93 32.16
CA PRO A 415 1.63 2.81 32.82
C PRO A 415 0.11 2.92 32.77
N GLU A 416 -0.44 4.10 32.45
CA GLU A 416 -1.88 4.33 32.28
C GLU A 416 -2.32 4.30 30.82
N PHE A 417 -1.42 3.87 29.91
CA PHE A 417 -1.70 3.79 28.48
C PHE A 417 -2.98 3.00 28.19
N GLN A 418 -3.82 3.59 27.35
CA GLN A 418 -5.08 3.04 26.87
C GLN A 418 -5.19 3.30 25.38
N LEU A 419 -5.84 2.37 24.68
CA LEU A 419 -6.18 2.56 23.28
C LEU A 419 -7.14 3.74 23.13
N PRO A 420 -7.01 4.56 22.06
CA PRO A 420 -7.91 5.68 21.81
C PRO A 420 -9.38 5.27 21.83
N ALA A 421 -10.26 6.17 22.30
CA ALA A 421 -11.70 5.95 22.27
C ALA A 421 -12.20 5.79 20.82
N LEU A 422 -13.22 4.94 20.64
CA LEU A 422 -13.96 4.87 19.38
C LEU A 422 -14.96 6.03 19.30
N PRO A 423 -15.36 6.43 18.07
CA PRO A 423 -16.55 7.24 17.87
C PRO A 423 -17.74 6.59 18.58
N GLU A 424 -18.60 7.40 19.18
CA GLU A 424 -19.82 6.88 19.80
C GLU A 424 -20.74 6.24 18.73
N PRO A 425 -21.43 5.14 19.06
CA PRO A 425 -22.38 4.51 18.17
C PRO A 425 -23.53 5.48 17.84
N PRO A 426 -24.08 5.42 16.63
CA PRO A 426 -25.12 6.35 16.19
C PRO A 426 -26.40 6.19 17.02
N LYS A 427 -27.07 7.31 17.33
CA LYS A 427 -28.41 7.31 17.90
C LYS A 427 -29.40 6.65 16.92
N PHE A 428 -30.39 5.94 17.45
CA PHE A 428 -31.41 5.34 16.60
C PHE A 428 -32.18 6.44 15.84
N SER A 429 -32.38 6.23 14.54
CA SER A 429 -33.21 7.09 13.71
C SER A 429 -34.12 6.21 12.85
N ALA A 430 -35.42 6.49 12.90
CA ALA A 430 -36.41 5.71 12.16
C ALA A 430 -36.15 5.80 10.65
N PRO A 431 -36.10 4.66 9.92
CA PRO A 431 -35.99 4.67 8.46
C PRO A 431 -37.18 5.39 7.82
N ARG A 432 -36.94 6.25 6.82
CA ARG A 432 -38.02 6.97 6.12
C ARG A 432 -38.83 6.01 5.23
N PRO A 433 -40.19 6.10 5.19
CA PRO A 433 -41.01 5.35 4.24
C PRO A 433 -40.83 5.88 2.80
N HIS A 434 -41.04 5.02 1.79
CA HIS A 434 -40.82 5.33 0.37
C HIS A 434 -41.42 6.69 -0.04
N GLY A 435 -40.55 7.64 -0.34
CA GLY A 435 -40.84 8.85 -1.08
C GLY A 435 -39.66 9.11 -2.03
N PRO A 436 -39.88 9.73 -3.19
CA PRO A 436 -38.82 9.99 -4.15
C PRO A 436 -37.69 10.72 -3.43
N LEU A 437 -36.46 10.23 -3.59
CA LEU A 437 -35.26 11.00 -3.29
C LEU A 437 -35.35 12.27 -4.15
N LEU A 438 -35.87 13.35 -3.57
CA LEU A 438 -35.59 14.69 -4.06
C LEU A 438 -34.06 14.80 -4.11
N PRO A 439 -33.48 15.30 -5.21
CA PRO A 439 -32.05 15.54 -5.32
C PRO A 439 -31.71 16.70 -4.39
N GLY A 440 -31.55 16.40 -3.10
CA GLY A 440 -31.50 17.39 -2.03
C GLY A 440 -30.40 17.16 -1.00
N ASN A 441 -29.65 16.06 -1.10
CA ASN A 441 -28.36 15.90 -0.42
C ASN A 441 -27.31 15.56 -1.48
N ALA A 442 -27.09 16.50 -2.41
CA ALA A 442 -25.78 16.59 -3.01
C ALA A 442 -24.75 16.77 -1.88
N PRO A 443 -23.56 16.13 -1.94
CA PRO A 443 -22.43 16.63 -1.15
C PRO A 443 -22.32 18.14 -1.39
N PRO A 444 -22.01 18.96 -0.37
CA PRO A 444 -22.02 20.41 -0.51
C PRO A 444 -21.30 20.79 -1.80
N SER A 445 -22.03 21.53 -2.63
CA SER A 445 -21.58 22.02 -3.92
C SER A 445 -20.16 22.55 -3.81
N ARG A 446 -19.31 22.13 -4.74
CA ARG A 446 -17.97 22.67 -4.97
C ARG A 446 -17.96 24.18 -4.78
N GLU A 447 -17.46 24.64 -3.65
CA GLU A 447 -16.78 25.93 -3.60
C GLU A 447 -15.42 25.73 -4.26
N GLY A 448 -15.09 26.62 -5.19
CA GLY A 448 -13.88 26.56 -5.98
C GLY A 448 -12.64 26.70 -5.11
N GLY A 449 -12.10 25.57 -4.70
CA GLY A 449 -10.75 25.42 -4.17
C GLY A 449 -10.26 24.05 -4.55
N GLN A 450 -9.14 23.96 -5.27
CA GLN A 450 -8.43 22.70 -5.48
C GLN A 450 -7.87 22.24 -4.13
N GLU A 451 -8.69 21.65 -3.28
CA GLU A 451 -8.20 20.90 -2.13
C GLU A 451 -7.64 19.57 -2.64
N GLN A 452 -6.33 19.41 -2.51
CA GLN A 452 -5.66 18.14 -2.64
C GLN A 452 -6.15 17.22 -1.52
N LEU A 453 -7.28 16.55 -1.76
CA LEU A 453 -7.82 15.53 -0.87
C LEU A 453 -6.75 14.44 -0.66
N SER A 454 -6.36 14.25 0.60
CA SER A 454 -5.36 13.24 0.97
C SER A 454 -5.86 11.83 0.60
N GLN A 455 -4.94 10.92 0.26
CA GLN A 455 -5.27 9.53 -0.08
C GLN A 455 -6.11 8.83 1.03
N GLN A 456 -5.88 9.18 2.30
CA GLN A 456 -6.69 8.70 3.42
C GLN A 456 -8.15 9.19 3.38
N ALA A 457 -8.41 10.44 2.99
CA ALA A 457 -9.77 10.95 2.86
C ALA A 457 -10.52 10.27 1.69
N MET A 458 -9.82 9.97 0.60
CA MET A 458 -10.39 9.22 -0.52
C MET A 458 -10.69 7.76 -0.14
N LEU A 459 -9.78 7.09 0.56
CA LEU A 459 -10.01 5.73 1.08
C LEU A 459 -11.15 5.69 2.09
N GLY A 460 -11.25 6.68 2.99
CA GLY A 460 -12.35 6.80 3.93
C GLY A 460 -13.70 6.94 3.24
N ARG A 461 -13.79 7.81 2.21
CA ARG A 461 -15.01 7.94 1.39
C ARG A 461 -15.35 6.65 0.66
N MET A 462 -14.35 5.96 0.10
CA MET A 462 -14.56 4.68 -0.59
C MET A 462 -15.05 3.59 0.37
N GLN A 463 -14.53 3.55 1.60
CA GLN A 463 -15.00 2.63 2.62
C GLN A 463 -16.45 2.93 3.03
N SER A 464 -16.81 4.20 3.23
CA SER A 464 -18.19 4.60 3.51
C SER A 464 -19.14 4.21 2.38
N THR A 465 -18.77 4.45 1.11
CA THR A 465 -19.63 4.08 -0.03
C THR A 465 -19.75 2.56 -0.19
N MET A 466 -18.68 1.80 0.04
CA MET A 466 -18.73 0.34 0.04
C MET A 466 -19.63 -0.21 1.16
N GLN A 467 -19.60 0.42 2.33
CA GLN A 467 -20.45 0.04 3.47
C GLN A 467 -21.92 0.36 3.20
N GLU A 468 -22.23 1.52 2.62
CA GLU A 468 -23.59 1.88 2.19
C GLU A 468 -24.13 0.90 1.14
N LEU A 469 -23.30 0.55 0.13
CA LEU A 469 -23.62 -0.44 -0.89
C LEU A 469 -23.91 -1.82 -0.28
N PHE A 470 -23.13 -2.23 0.72
CA PHE A 470 -23.37 -3.48 1.43
C PHE A 470 -24.73 -3.48 2.13
N TRP A 471 -25.06 -2.43 2.88
CA TRP A 471 -26.36 -2.34 3.58
C TRP A 471 -27.55 -2.29 2.63
N GLN A 472 -27.42 -1.56 1.52
CA GLN A 472 -28.45 -1.53 0.48
C GLN A 472 -28.66 -2.91 -0.17
N ARG A 473 -27.58 -3.65 -0.43
CA ARG A 473 -27.66 -5.03 -0.93
C ARG A 473 -28.36 -5.95 0.06
N LEU A 474 -28.08 -5.82 1.36
CA LEU A 474 -28.75 -6.60 2.40
C LEU A 474 -30.26 -6.31 2.42
N VAL A 475 -30.65 -5.03 2.41
CA VAL A 475 -32.06 -4.63 2.40
C VAL A 475 -32.76 -5.14 1.13
N ASN A 476 -32.14 -4.96 -0.03
CA ASN A 476 -32.69 -5.41 -1.31
C ASN A 476 -32.80 -6.93 -1.39
N ALA A 477 -31.84 -7.68 -0.85
CA ALA A 477 -31.87 -9.15 -0.82
C ALA A 477 -33.07 -9.69 -0.02
N LEU A 478 -33.47 -8.97 1.04
CA LEU A 478 -34.51 -9.38 1.99
C LEU A 478 -35.89 -8.78 1.69
N THR A 479 -36.01 -7.78 0.81
CA THR A 479 -37.30 -7.25 0.38
C THR A 479 -37.95 -8.13 -0.70
N PRO A 480 -39.14 -8.71 -0.46
CA PRO A 480 -39.87 -9.43 -1.50
C PRO A 480 -40.42 -8.46 -2.56
N THR A 481 -40.36 -8.85 -3.84
CA THR A 481 -40.92 -8.06 -4.94
C THR A 481 -42.40 -8.38 -5.13
N THR A 482 -43.21 -7.35 -5.40
CA THR A 482 -44.65 -7.51 -5.69
C THR A 482 -44.94 -7.84 -7.16
N ILE A 483 -43.90 -7.97 -7.99
CA ILE A 483 -43.99 -8.14 -9.44
C ILE A 483 -44.16 -9.63 -9.75
N GLN A 484 -45.32 -10.04 -10.26
CA GLN A 484 -45.63 -11.44 -10.59
C GLN A 484 -45.26 -11.77 -12.05
N GLY A 485 -45.29 -10.79 -12.96
CA GLY A 485 -44.91 -11.01 -14.35
C GLY A 485 -44.87 -9.75 -15.21
N ARG A 486 -44.79 -9.93 -16.54
CA ARG A 486 -44.68 -8.84 -17.54
C ARG A 486 -45.79 -7.79 -17.44
N GLY A 487 -46.99 -8.19 -17.00
CA GLY A 487 -48.16 -7.31 -16.89
C GLY A 487 -48.05 -6.23 -15.80
N ASP A 488 -47.17 -6.43 -14.81
CA ASP A 488 -47.04 -5.54 -13.64
C ASP A 488 -45.94 -4.47 -13.84
N ILE A 489 -45.25 -4.48 -14.99
CA ILE A 489 -44.09 -3.62 -15.27
C ILE A 489 -44.48 -2.54 -16.27
N SER A 490 -44.62 -1.29 -15.80
CA SER A 490 -44.90 -0.11 -16.64
C SER A 490 -43.70 0.85 -16.71
N VAL A 491 -43.67 1.69 -17.75
CA VAL A 491 -42.68 2.78 -17.85
C VAL A 491 -42.77 3.67 -16.60
N GLY A 492 -41.63 3.87 -15.95
CA GLY A 492 -41.52 4.60 -14.68
C GLY A 492 -41.59 3.74 -13.42
N ALA A 493 -41.90 2.44 -13.51
CA ALA A 493 -41.92 1.53 -12.36
C ALA A 493 -40.50 1.28 -11.82
N LEU A 494 -40.40 1.13 -10.49
CA LEU A 494 -39.18 0.68 -9.81
C LEU A 494 -39.17 -0.84 -9.76
N VAL A 495 -38.07 -1.43 -10.22
CA VAL A 495 -37.88 -2.87 -10.40
C VAL A 495 -36.50 -3.28 -9.90
N GLN A 496 -36.32 -4.55 -9.56
CA GLN A 496 -34.99 -5.10 -9.25
C GLN A 496 -34.50 -5.92 -10.45
N ALA A 497 -33.37 -5.53 -11.05
CA ALA A 497 -32.81 -6.15 -12.24
C ALA A 497 -31.32 -6.50 -12.09
N ARG A 498 -30.86 -7.55 -12.77
CA ARG A 498 -29.46 -8.01 -12.73
C ARG A 498 -28.55 -7.13 -13.59
N TYR A 499 -27.55 -6.52 -12.97
CA TYR A 499 -26.52 -5.74 -13.67
C TYR A 499 -25.54 -6.64 -14.43
N GLY A 500 -25.32 -6.37 -15.72
CA GLY A 500 -24.36 -7.11 -16.54
C GLY A 500 -24.80 -8.53 -16.97
N GLY A 501 -26.10 -8.84 -16.90
CA GLY A 501 -26.68 -10.07 -17.44
C GLY A 501 -26.95 -11.20 -16.42
N PRO A 502 -27.10 -12.47 -16.85
CA PRO A 502 -27.70 -13.54 -16.04
C PRO A 502 -26.86 -13.99 -14.82
N GLN A 503 -25.55 -13.70 -14.81
CA GLN A 503 -24.66 -13.94 -13.67
C GLN A 503 -24.49 -12.69 -12.77
N GLY A 504 -25.24 -11.62 -13.08
CA GLY A 504 -25.22 -10.35 -12.38
C GLY A 504 -25.93 -10.39 -11.02
N THR A 505 -25.65 -9.37 -10.21
CA THR A 505 -26.34 -9.11 -8.93
C THR A 505 -27.53 -8.18 -9.17
N PHE A 506 -28.59 -8.33 -8.36
CA PHE A 506 -29.80 -7.51 -8.48
C PHE A 506 -29.57 -6.11 -7.89
N TYR A 507 -29.94 -5.08 -8.66
CA TYR A 507 -29.95 -3.67 -8.26
C TYR A 507 -31.31 -3.05 -8.52
N GLU A 508 -31.63 -2.01 -7.76
CA GLU A 508 -32.82 -1.21 -8.01
C GLU A 508 -32.65 -0.38 -9.28
N ALA A 509 -33.63 -0.47 -10.17
CA ALA A 509 -33.66 0.23 -11.43
C ALA A 509 -35.04 0.81 -11.71
N LYS A 510 -35.09 1.88 -12.49
CA LYS A 510 -36.31 2.48 -13.01
C LYS A 510 -36.48 2.09 -14.46
N VAL A 511 -37.65 1.59 -14.82
CA VAL A 511 -37.96 1.27 -16.22
C VAL A 511 -38.13 2.57 -17.01
N THR A 512 -37.31 2.76 -18.04
CA THR A 512 -37.32 3.96 -18.89
C THR A 512 -38.10 3.75 -20.19
N ALA A 513 -38.15 2.52 -20.72
CA ALA A 513 -39.01 2.17 -21.86
C ALA A 513 -39.38 0.67 -21.85
N CYS A 514 -40.59 0.34 -22.32
CA CYS A 514 -41.03 -1.03 -22.55
C CYS A 514 -41.04 -1.29 -24.06
N ARG A 515 -40.42 -2.39 -24.52
CA ARG A 515 -40.34 -2.72 -25.94
C ARG A 515 -41.34 -3.81 -26.32
N ASP A 516 -41.75 -3.80 -27.59
CA ASP A 516 -42.73 -4.74 -28.13
C ASP A 516 -42.21 -6.19 -28.11
N ASP A 517 -40.88 -6.38 -28.22
CA ASP A 517 -40.17 -7.66 -28.17
C ASP A 517 -40.13 -8.33 -26.79
N GLY A 518 -40.61 -7.66 -25.73
CA GLY A 518 -40.63 -8.18 -24.37
C GLY A 518 -39.40 -7.86 -23.53
N SER A 519 -38.48 -7.03 -24.05
CA SER A 519 -37.37 -6.47 -23.30
C SER A 519 -37.68 -5.06 -22.76
N PHE A 520 -36.91 -4.63 -21.76
CA PHE A 520 -37.09 -3.36 -21.07
C PHE A 520 -35.79 -2.55 -21.08
N ASP A 521 -35.91 -1.25 -21.27
CA ASP A 521 -34.80 -0.32 -21.02
C ASP A 521 -34.93 0.14 -19.57
N ILE A 522 -33.84 0.03 -18.82
CA ILE A 522 -33.80 0.32 -17.39
C ILE A 522 -32.66 1.27 -17.07
N GLN A 523 -32.86 2.10 -16.06
CA GLN A 523 -31.85 2.98 -15.50
C GLN A 523 -31.65 2.65 -14.03
N TYR A 524 -30.44 2.26 -13.66
CA TYR A 524 -30.11 1.96 -12.25
C TYR A 524 -30.17 3.25 -11.41
N THR A 525 -30.84 3.20 -10.26
CA THR A 525 -31.09 4.39 -9.43
C THR A 525 -29.82 4.97 -8.81
N GLN A 526 -28.79 4.16 -8.66
CA GLN A 526 -27.57 4.50 -7.93
C GLN A 526 -26.51 5.18 -8.80
N ASP A 527 -26.28 4.63 -9.99
CA ASP A 527 -25.18 5.07 -10.86
C ASP A 527 -25.71 5.84 -12.08
N SER A 528 -27.05 5.94 -12.21
CA SER A 528 -27.76 6.48 -13.38
C SER A 528 -27.39 5.82 -14.72
N VAL A 529 -26.69 4.68 -14.67
CA VAL A 529 -26.31 3.85 -15.81
C VAL A 529 -27.58 3.28 -16.45
N VAL A 530 -27.66 3.40 -17.77
CA VAL A 530 -28.79 2.92 -18.57
C VAL A 530 -28.38 1.62 -19.27
N GLU A 531 -29.13 0.54 -19.02
CA GLU A 531 -29.03 -0.70 -19.77
C GLU A 531 -30.25 -0.83 -20.70
N THR A 532 -29.98 -1.12 -21.96
CA THR A 532 -31.02 -1.23 -22.99
C THR A 532 -31.24 -2.69 -23.39
N SER A 533 -32.49 -3.07 -23.67
CA SER A 533 -32.90 -4.42 -24.08
C SER A 533 -32.68 -5.51 -23.01
N VAL A 534 -33.01 -5.20 -21.75
CA VAL A 534 -32.91 -6.16 -20.64
C VAL A 534 -34.09 -7.15 -20.68
N PRO A 535 -33.85 -8.47 -20.78
CA PRO A 535 -34.92 -9.47 -20.81
C PRO A 535 -35.56 -9.65 -19.42
N LEU A 536 -36.83 -10.07 -19.40
CA LEU A 536 -37.59 -10.30 -18.15
C LEU A 536 -36.91 -11.30 -17.20
N ASP A 537 -36.14 -12.26 -17.72
CA ASP A 537 -35.39 -13.25 -16.92
C ASP A 537 -34.34 -12.61 -15.97
N ASN A 538 -33.93 -11.38 -16.27
CA ASN A 538 -33.01 -10.62 -15.43
C ASN A 538 -33.73 -9.82 -14.34
N PHE A 539 -35.07 -9.82 -14.30
CA PHE A 539 -35.87 -9.15 -13.28
C PHE A 539 -36.19 -10.09 -12.13
N ARG A 540 -36.26 -9.56 -10.91
CA ARG A 540 -36.66 -10.34 -9.74
C ARG A 540 -38.19 -10.42 -9.63
N LEU A 541 -38.73 -11.60 -9.92
CA LEU A 541 -40.16 -11.91 -9.77
C LEU A 541 -40.48 -12.37 -8.34
N ALA A 542 -41.76 -12.30 -7.95
CA ALA A 542 -42.26 -12.67 -6.63
C ALA A 542 -41.92 -14.13 -6.23
N ASP A 543 -41.81 -15.03 -7.21
CA ASP A 543 -41.49 -16.45 -7.01
C ASP A 543 -39.98 -16.72 -6.80
N HIS A 544 -39.12 -15.70 -6.90
CA HIS A 544 -37.68 -15.87 -6.74
C HIS A 544 -37.29 -15.94 -5.25
N PRO A 545 -36.54 -16.98 -4.80
CA PRO A 545 -36.19 -17.14 -3.38
C PRO A 545 -35.37 -15.95 -2.85
N LEU A 546 -35.60 -15.58 -1.58
CA LEU A 546 -34.85 -14.55 -0.86
C LEU A 546 -33.40 -15.00 -0.63
N ASP A 547 -32.44 -14.10 -0.78
CA ASP A 547 -31.03 -14.41 -0.46
C ASP A 547 -30.77 -14.12 1.02
N THR A 548 -30.83 -15.18 1.82
CA THR A 548 -30.73 -15.12 3.29
C THR A 548 -29.30 -15.23 3.81
N ARG A 549 -28.35 -15.56 2.93
CA ARG A 549 -26.94 -15.80 3.29
C ARG A 549 -26.28 -14.60 3.99
N PRO A 550 -26.45 -13.34 3.52
CA PRO A 550 -25.81 -12.19 4.16
C PRO A 550 -26.30 -11.95 5.59
N LEU A 551 -27.60 -12.14 5.84
CA LEU A 551 -28.19 -11.99 7.17
C LEU A 551 -27.66 -13.05 8.15
N LEU A 552 -27.61 -14.30 7.71
CA LEU A 552 -27.10 -15.42 8.52
C LEU A 552 -25.61 -15.25 8.85
N ALA A 553 -24.82 -14.71 7.91
CA ALA A 553 -23.42 -14.38 8.15
C ALA A 553 -23.27 -13.31 9.24
N LEU A 554 -24.06 -12.23 9.18
CA LEU A 554 -24.05 -11.17 10.19
C LEU A 554 -24.47 -11.68 11.58
N ILE A 555 -25.50 -12.52 11.67
CA ILE A 555 -25.92 -13.11 12.94
C ILE A 555 -24.82 -14.03 13.50
N THR A 556 -24.18 -14.81 12.63
CA THR A 556 -23.05 -15.67 13.01
C THR A 556 -21.88 -14.82 13.53
N GLU A 557 -21.58 -13.70 12.88
CA GLU A 557 -20.54 -12.77 13.31
C GLU A 557 -20.86 -12.12 14.66
N VAL A 558 -22.10 -11.66 14.88
CA VAL A 558 -22.52 -11.11 16.17
C VAL A 558 -22.39 -12.17 17.27
N ARG A 559 -22.79 -13.42 17.01
CA ARG A 559 -22.63 -14.54 17.95
C ARG A 559 -21.15 -14.78 18.29
N THR A 560 -20.28 -14.90 17.29
CA THR A 560 -18.84 -15.17 17.55
C THR A 560 -18.18 -14.02 18.32
N ARG A 561 -18.57 -12.77 18.04
CA ARG A 561 -18.09 -11.60 18.78
C ARG A 561 -18.58 -11.57 20.23
N LEU A 562 -19.84 -11.97 20.49
CA LEU A 562 -20.38 -12.10 21.85
C LEU A 562 -19.66 -13.21 22.65
N GLU A 563 -19.39 -14.36 22.02
CA GLU A 563 -18.60 -15.45 22.63
C GLU A 563 -17.16 -14.98 22.93
N ALA A 564 -16.52 -14.24 22.03
CA ALA A 564 -15.19 -13.70 22.24
C ALA A 564 -15.12 -12.69 23.40
N ALA A 565 -16.20 -11.95 23.65
CA ALA A 565 -16.29 -11.03 24.78
C ALA A 565 -16.47 -11.73 26.13
N THR A 566 -16.93 -13.00 26.16
CA THR A 566 -17.20 -13.75 27.39
C THR A 566 -16.38 -15.04 27.55
N PRO A 567 -15.04 -15.03 27.40
CA PRO A 567 -14.23 -16.24 27.20
C PRO A 567 -14.27 -17.26 28.36
N ARG A 568 -14.68 -16.84 29.57
CA ARG A 568 -14.71 -17.68 30.78
C ARG A 568 -16.10 -18.20 31.17
N ARG A 569 -17.15 -17.94 30.36
CA ARG A 569 -18.55 -18.23 30.68
C ARG A 569 -19.19 -19.19 29.67
N PRO A 570 -19.01 -20.52 29.85
CA PRO A 570 -19.55 -21.52 28.93
C PRO A 570 -21.09 -21.60 28.98
N ASP A 571 -21.69 -21.18 30.09
CA ASP A 571 -23.14 -21.02 30.29
C ASP A 571 -23.74 -20.02 29.30
N LEU A 572 -23.10 -18.85 29.13
CA LEU A 572 -23.54 -17.84 28.17
C LEU A 572 -23.30 -18.31 26.73
N HIS A 573 -22.19 -18.99 26.45
CA HIS A 573 -21.91 -19.53 25.13
C HIS A 573 -22.97 -20.54 24.67
N ALA A 574 -23.43 -21.42 25.57
CA ALA A 574 -24.51 -22.34 25.28
C ALA A 574 -25.80 -21.59 24.91
N THR A 575 -26.15 -20.56 25.70
CA THR A 575 -27.34 -19.72 25.47
C THR A 575 -27.25 -18.98 24.13
N TYR A 576 -26.09 -18.40 23.79
CA TYR A 576 -25.89 -17.70 22.52
C TYR A 576 -26.01 -18.64 21.31
N ARG A 577 -25.50 -19.88 21.42
CA ARG A 577 -25.60 -20.87 20.33
C ARG A 577 -27.01 -21.40 20.14
N GLU A 578 -27.77 -21.51 21.21
CA GLU A 578 -29.18 -21.93 21.16
C GLU A 578 -30.07 -20.85 20.53
N VAL A 579 -29.91 -19.58 20.96
CA VAL A 579 -30.78 -18.48 20.48
C VAL A 579 -30.35 -17.95 19.10
N LEU A 580 -29.04 -17.88 18.82
CA LEU A 580 -28.49 -17.38 17.55
C LEU A 580 -27.99 -18.54 16.66
N ASP A 581 -28.82 -19.57 16.50
CA ASP A 581 -28.52 -20.74 15.65
C ASP A 581 -28.81 -20.44 14.17
N ALA A 582 -27.74 -20.23 13.38
CA ALA A 582 -27.84 -19.91 11.96
C ALA A 582 -28.53 -21.00 11.11
N PRO A 583 -28.22 -22.31 11.25
CA PRO A 583 -28.97 -23.38 10.59
C PRO A 583 -30.47 -23.37 10.89
N LEU A 584 -30.87 -23.17 12.15
CA LEU A 584 -32.29 -23.11 12.53
C LEU A 584 -32.97 -21.88 11.93
N LEU A 585 -32.34 -20.71 12.04
CA LEU A 585 -32.85 -19.46 11.45
C LEU A 585 -32.98 -19.57 9.92
N LYS A 586 -32.06 -20.27 9.26
CA LYS A 586 -32.15 -20.57 7.82
C LYS A 586 -33.40 -21.40 7.51
N GLN A 587 -33.64 -22.48 8.26
CA GLN A 587 -34.82 -23.33 8.07
C GLN A 587 -36.12 -22.57 8.30
N MET A 588 -36.19 -21.76 9.35
CA MET A 588 -37.36 -20.94 9.65
C MET A 588 -37.64 -19.91 8.55
N LEU A 589 -36.59 -19.33 7.97
CA LEU A 589 -36.70 -18.32 6.91
C LEU A 589 -37.05 -18.94 5.55
N GLU A 590 -36.53 -20.13 5.23
CA GLU A 590 -36.89 -20.90 4.03
C GLU A 590 -38.33 -21.44 4.09
N ALA A 591 -38.80 -21.81 5.28
CA ALA A 591 -40.18 -22.24 5.50
C ALA A 591 -41.17 -21.07 5.59
N GLY A 592 -40.70 -19.82 5.64
CA GLY A 592 -41.54 -18.62 5.80
C GLY A 592 -42.20 -18.51 7.18
N VAL A 593 -41.67 -19.21 8.19
CA VAL A 593 -42.23 -19.33 9.56
C VAL A 593 -41.59 -18.31 10.53
N LEU A 594 -40.66 -17.47 10.07
CA LEU A 594 -40.04 -16.46 10.91
C LEU A 594 -40.99 -15.27 11.14
N ASP A 595 -41.83 -15.40 12.17
CA ASP A 595 -42.76 -14.34 12.53
C ASP A 595 -42.04 -13.11 13.13
N LEU A 596 -42.61 -11.93 12.92
CA LEU A 596 -42.09 -10.66 13.47
C LEU A 596 -41.84 -10.70 15.01
N PRO A 597 -42.71 -11.31 15.85
CA PRO A 597 -42.44 -11.47 17.27
C PRO A 597 -41.19 -12.32 17.59
N ALA A 598 -40.84 -13.27 16.74
CA ALA A 598 -39.60 -14.06 16.91
C ALA A 598 -38.36 -13.19 16.66
N VAL A 599 -38.41 -12.32 15.64
CA VAL A 599 -37.33 -11.37 15.35
C VAL A 599 -37.18 -10.34 16.47
N VAL A 600 -38.28 -9.83 17.02
CA VAL A 600 -38.27 -8.91 18.18
C VAL A 600 -37.59 -9.55 19.38
N ARG A 601 -37.90 -10.83 19.67
CA ARG A 601 -37.23 -11.57 20.76
C ARG A 601 -35.73 -11.72 20.52
N LEU A 602 -35.32 -12.03 19.30
CA LEU A 602 -33.91 -12.20 18.94
C LEU A 602 -33.15 -10.87 19.04
N ALA A 603 -33.71 -9.78 18.51
CA ALA A 603 -33.10 -8.45 18.62
C ALA A 603 -33.02 -7.97 20.07
N ARG A 604 -34.07 -8.19 20.87
CA ARG A 604 -34.09 -7.90 22.31
C ARG A 604 -33.00 -8.68 23.03
N PHE A 605 -32.86 -9.98 22.76
CA PHE A 605 -31.84 -10.83 23.38
C PHE A 605 -30.42 -10.34 23.07
N VAL A 606 -30.12 -9.98 21.82
CA VAL A 606 -28.81 -9.43 21.45
C VAL A 606 -28.53 -8.12 22.19
N LEU A 607 -29.48 -7.20 22.22
CA LEU A 607 -29.32 -5.89 22.87
C LEU A 607 -29.19 -6.03 24.40
N GLU A 608 -29.95 -6.92 25.02
CA GLU A 608 -29.82 -7.26 26.45
C GLU A 608 -28.47 -7.90 26.76
N SER A 609 -28.00 -8.78 25.89
CA SER A 609 -26.67 -9.41 26.05
C SER A 609 -25.56 -8.37 25.99
N VAL A 610 -25.66 -7.39 25.08
CA VAL A 610 -24.70 -6.28 24.98
C VAL A 610 -24.82 -5.34 26.19
N GLU A 611 -26.03 -4.95 26.60
CA GLU A 611 -26.26 -4.09 27.78
C GLU A 611 -25.63 -4.68 29.05
N ASN A 612 -25.77 -5.99 29.26
CA ASN A 612 -25.24 -6.68 30.43
C ASN A 612 -23.70 -6.79 30.45
N LEU A 613 -23.05 -6.65 29.30
CA LEU A 613 -21.59 -6.73 29.17
C LEU A 613 -20.91 -5.34 29.21
N GLU A 614 -21.65 -4.28 28.91
CA GLU A 614 -21.13 -2.92 28.94
C GLU A 614 -20.96 -2.35 30.35
N ALA A 615 -20.11 -1.32 30.47
CA ALA A 615 -19.99 -0.55 31.70
C ALA A 615 -21.29 0.22 32.01
N PRO A 616 -21.65 0.45 33.29
CA PRO A 616 -22.94 1.03 33.68
C PRO A 616 -23.32 2.35 32.97
N VAL A 617 -22.35 3.25 32.78
CA VAL A 617 -22.56 4.55 32.11
C VAL A 617 -22.98 4.38 30.64
N ARG A 618 -22.53 3.30 29.98
CA ARG A 618 -22.86 3.00 28.57
C ARG A 618 -24.07 2.09 28.44
N ALA A 619 -24.32 1.24 29.43
CA ALA A 619 -25.53 0.41 29.49
C ALA A 619 -26.81 1.28 29.44
N ASP A 620 -26.81 2.46 30.06
CA ASP A 620 -27.94 3.40 29.98
C ASP A 620 -28.19 3.90 28.54
N ARG A 621 -27.14 4.17 27.76
CA ARG A 621 -27.25 4.52 26.34
C ARG A 621 -27.85 3.37 25.52
N THR A 622 -27.37 2.15 25.75
CA THR A 622 -27.84 0.95 25.05
C THR A 622 -29.29 0.62 25.41
N ARG A 623 -29.69 0.88 26.67
CA ARG A 623 -31.08 0.77 27.11
C ARG A 623 -32.00 1.72 26.36
N VAL A 624 -31.66 3.01 26.28
CA VAL A 624 -32.44 4.01 25.53
C VAL A 624 -32.54 3.62 24.06
N TRP A 625 -31.42 3.23 23.44
CA TRP A 625 -31.41 2.81 22.03
C TRP A 625 -32.30 1.57 21.79
N ARG A 626 -32.24 0.58 22.70
CA ARG A 626 -33.09 -0.62 22.64
C ARG A 626 -34.57 -0.26 22.72
N GLU A 627 -34.96 0.60 23.65
CA GLU A 627 -36.35 1.04 23.81
C GLU A 627 -36.88 1.72 22.54
N ASP A 628 -36.09 2.64 21.97
CA ASP A 628 -36.44 3.35 20.73
C ASP A 628 -36.59 2.38 19.53
N PHE A 629 -35.65 1.43 19.39
CA PHE A 629 -35.66 0.44 18.31
C PHE A 629 -36.82 -0.55 18.42
N LEU A 630 -37.07 -1.08 19.62
CA LEU A 630 -38.17 -2.01 19.86
C LEU A 630 -39.53 -1.32 19.67
N GLY A 631 -39.68 -0.09 20.18
CA GLY A 631 -40.88 0.72 19.97
C GLY A 631 -41.15 1.00 18.49
N PHE A 632 -40.10 1.24 17.70
CA PHE A 632 -40.24 1.35 16.24
C PHE A 632 -40.76 0.06 15.62
N ILE A 633 -40.17 -1.10 15.92
CA ILE A 633 -40.63 -2.38 15.32
C ILE A 633 -42.08 -2.70 15.72
N GLU A 634 -42.44 -2.48 16.98
CA GLU A 634 -43.82 -2.68 17.47
C GLU A 634 -44.81 -1.76 16.74
N SER A 635 -44.44 -0.51 16.44
CA SER A 635 -45.26 0.41 15.64
C SER A 635 -45.47 -0.06 14.19
N GLN A 636 -44.45 -0.70 13.58
CA GLN A 636 -44.55 -1.25 12.22
C GLN A 636 -45.43 -2.50 12.17
N GLN A 637 -45.45 -3.29 13.26
CA GLN A 637 -46.35 -4.43 13.40
C GLN A 637 -47.82 -4.00 13.39
N ALA A 638 -48.16 -2.93 14.10
CA ALA A 638 -49.51 -2.36 14.09
C ALA A 638 -49.93 -1.87 12.70
N ALA A 639 -48.98 -1.38 11.90
CA ALA A 639 -49.20 -0.90 10.53
C ALA A 639 -49.21 -2.01 9.45
N SER A 640 -48.95 -3.28 9.79
CA SER A 640 -48.84 -4.42 8.85
C SER A 640 -47.84 -4.24 7.69
N GLU A 641 -46.78 -3.44 7.85
CA GLU A 641 -45.73 -3.29 6.83
C GLU A 641 -44.51 -4.20 7.12
N PRO A 642 -44.35 -5.36 6.44
CA PRO A 642 -43.18 -6.24 6.64
C PRO A 642 -41.85 -5.59 6.22
N SER A 643 -41.90 -4.59 5.33
CA SER A 643 -40.73 -3.86 4.83
C SER A 643 -40.09 -2.92 5.86
N GLY A 644 -40.79 -2.59 6.95
CA GLY A 644 -40.27 -1.70 8.01
C GLY A 644 -39.12 -2.33 8.81
N LEU A 645 -39.22 -3.63 9.12
CA LEU A 645 -38.18 -4.39 9.83
C LEU A 645 -36.88 -4.47 9.00
N VAL A 646 -37.00 -4.84 7.72
CA VAL A 646 -35.84 -5.01 6.83
C VAL A 646 -35.06 -3.70 6.69
N ARG A 647 -35.76 -2.56 6.65
CA ARG A 647 -35.16 -1.21 6.60
C ARG A 647 -34.44 -0.81 7.90
N ALA A 648 -34.78 -1.42 9.04
CA ALA A 648 -34.16 -1.12 10.33
C ALA A 648 -32.92 -2.00 10.63
N LEU A 649 -32.72 -3.11 9.91
CA LEU A 649 -31.57 -4.00 10.11
C LEU A 649 -30.20 -3.32 9.98
N PRO A 650 -29.94 -2.41 9.01
CA PRO A 650 -28.67 -1.71 8.94
C PRO A 650 -28.36 -0.89 10.20
N ALA A 651 -29.36 -0.17 10.73
CA ALA A 651 -29.21 0.60 11.95
C ALA A 651 -28.92 -0.30 13.16
N PHE A 652 -29.59 -1.45 13.23
CA PHE A 652 -29.36 -2.47 14.27
C PHE A 652 -27.93 -3.02 14.23
N PHE A 653 -27.48 -3.56 13.10
CA PHE A 653 -26.14 -4.14 13.02
C PHE A 653 -25.03 -3.09 13.13
N ALA A 654 -25.23 -1.87 12.61
CA ALA A 654 -24.28 -0.78 12.79
C ALA A 654 -24.10 -0.42 14.27
N PHE A 655 -25.21 -0.32 15.02
CA PHE A 655 -25.16 -0.05 16.46
C PHE A 655 -24.52 -1.22 17.23
N VAL A 656 -24.97 -2.45 17.00
CA VAL A 656 -24.47 -3.64 17.70
C VAL A 656 -22.96 -3.82 17.44
N ASN A 657 -22.51 -3.71 16.18
CA ASN A 657 -21.08 -3.85 15.86
C ASN A 657 -20.24 -2.74 16.49
N ALA A 658 -20.67 -1.48 16.42
CA ALA A 658 -19.95 -0.38 17.06
C ALA A 658 -19.85 -0.56 18.58
N THR A 659 -20.91 -1.09 19.20
CA THR A 659 -20.95 -1.37 20.63
C THR A 659 -20.05 -2.55 21.01
N LEU A 660 -20.04 -3.62 20.21
CA LEU A 660 -19.14 -4.75 20.37
C LEU A 660 -17.67 -4.35 20.15
N ASP A 661 -17.38 -3.47 19.20
CA ASP A 661 -16.03 -2.93 18.99
C ASP A 661 -15.57 -2.11 20.21
N GLN A 662 -16.48 -1.34 20.82
CA GLN A 662 -16.21 -0.61 22.06
C GLN A 662 -15.94 -1.57 23.24
N LEU A 663 -16.76 -2.62 23.39
CA LEU A 663 -16.56 -3.66 24.40
C LEU A 663 -15.22 -4.38 24.24
N GLN A 664 -14.85 -4.74 23.01
CA GLN A 664 -13.55 -5.35 22.71
C GLN A 664 -12.39 -4.43 23.11
N ARG A 665 -12.48 -3.12 22.81
CA ARG A 665 -11.47 -2.15 23.27
C ARG A 665 -11.39 -2.06 24.78
N ASP A 666 -12.53 -2.12 25.48
CA ASP A 666 -12.55 -2.14 26.94
C ASP A 666 -11.86 -3.39 27.49
N THR A 667 -12.10 -4.56 26.90
CA THR A 667 -11.40 -5.82 27.27
C THR A 667 -9.89 -5.69 27.06
N VAL A 668 -9.45 -5.12 25.94
CA VAL A 668 -8.02 -4.89 25.68
C VAL A 668 -7.43 -3.90 26.69
N ASN A 669 -8.10 -2.78 26.96
CA ASN A 669 -7.66 -1.80 27.96
C ASN A 669 -7.61 -2.40 29.38
N PHE A 670 -8.53 -3.29 29.73
CA PHE A 670 -8.49 -4.06 30.97
C PHE A 670 -7.25 -4.95 31.03
N HIS A 671 -6.94 -5.67 29.95
CA HIS A 671 -5.72 -6.49 29.87
C HIS A 671 -4.44 -5.65 29.93
N LEU A 672 -4.38 -4.50 29.25
CA LEU A 672 -3.24 -3.58 29.33
C LEU A 672 -3.01 -3.09 30.77
N ARG A 673 -4.08 -2.70 31.48
CA ARG A 673 -4.00 -2.32 32.91
C ARG A 673 -3.53 -3.47 33.80
N SER A 674 -3.92 -4.72 33.48
CA SER A 674 -3.44 -5.90 34.22
C SER A 674 -1.97 -6.22 33.97
N LEU A 675 -1.45 -5.87 32.77
CA LEU A 675 -0.05 -6.08 32.40
C LEU A 675 0.86 -4.96 32.90
N ALA A 676 0.37 -3.72 32.99
CA ALA A 676 1.15 -2.54 33.36
C ALA A 676 2.07 -2.70 34.59
N PRO A 677 1.67 -3.37 35.70
CA PRO A 677 2.55 -3.58 36.84
C PRO A 677 3.81 -4.41 36.54
N HIS A 678 3.73 -5.33 35.57
CA HIS A 678 4.83 -6.22 35.19
C HIS A 678 5.86 -5.54 34.29
N PHE A 679 5.46 -4.43 33.64
CA PHE A 679 6.35 -3.61 32.81
C PHE A 679 7.05 -2.50 33.61
N ARG A 680 6.98 -2.54 34.95
CA ARG A 680 7.69 -1.60 35.82
C ARG A 680 9.09 -2.12 36.16
N GLY A 681 10.09 -1.31 35.88
CA GLY A 681 11.48 -1.53 36.30
C GLY A 681 12.39 -2.10 35.21
N ASP A 682 13.59 -2.52 35.62
CA ASP A 682 14.72 -2.79 34.72
C ASP A 682 14.50 -4.00 33.79
N ALA A 683 13.66 -4.96 34.19
CA ALA A 683 13.37 -6.15 33.39
C ALA A 683 12.68 -5.81 32.06
N ALA A 684 11.81 -4.80 32.05
CA ALA A 684 11.10 -4.38 30.84
C ALA A 684 12.03 -3.62 29.88
N VAL A 685 12.92 -2.78 30.42
CA VAL A 685 13.98 -2.10 29.67
C VAL A 685 14.95 -3.12 29.06
N GLU A 686 15.33 -4.14 29.81
CA GLU A 686 16.20 -5.20 29.32
C GLU A 686 15.54 -6.03 28.23
N TYR A 687 14.23 -6.31 28.33
CA TYR A 687 13.46 -6.96 27.28
C TYR A 687 13.51 -6.17 25.95
N GLU A 688 13.24 -4.87 25.99
CA GLU A 688 13.29 -4.00 24.80
C GLU A 688 14.71 -3.93 24.23
N ARG A 689 15.72 -3.78 25.08
CA ARG A 689 17.13 -3.76 24.71
C ARG A 689 17.58 -5.06 24.03
N GLN A 690 17.20 -6.21 24.57
CA GLN A 690 17.53 -7.51 23.99
C GLN A 690 16.83 -7.71 22.64
N ARG A 691 15.55 -7.36 22.54
CA ARG A 691 14.79 -7.44 21.27
C ARG A 691 15.40 -6.55 20.19
N PHE A 692 15.73 -5.31 20.51
CA PHE A 692 16.35 -4.40 19.56
C PHE A 692 17.75 -4.88 19.14
N ARG A 693 18.55 -5.42 20.07
CA ARG A 693 19.85 -6.04 19.75
C ARG A 693 19.72 -7.20 18.78
N MET A 694 18.78 -8.11 19.01
CA MET A 694 18.52 -9.22 18.08
C MET A 694 18.16 -8.70 16.68
N LYS A 695 17.40 -7.60 16.58
CA LYS A 695 17.07 -6.97 15.30
C LYS A 695 18.29 -6.37 14.60
N ALA A 696 19.16 -5.71 15.36
CA ALA A 696 20.41 -5.13 14.84
C ALA A 696 21.39 -6.22 14.37
N GLU A 697 21.57 -7.29 15.14
CA GLU A 697 22.44 -8.43 14.82
C GLU A 697 21.97 -9.17 13.55
N ARG A 698 20.65 -9.33 13.40
CA ARG A 698 20.04 -9.93 12.20
C ARG A 698 19.98 -8.97 10.99
N ARG A 699 20.54 -7.76 11.10
CA ARG A 699 20.53 -6.70 10.08
C ARG A 699 19.11 -6.31 9.61
N LEU A 700 18.10 -6.49 10.47
CA LEU A 700 16.73 -6.06 10.20
C LEU A 700 16.57 -4.54 10.40
N VAL A 701 17.46 -3.93 11.17
CA VAL A 701 17.51 -2.49 11.41
C VAL A 701 18.96 -2.01 11.22
N ALA A 702 19.15 -1.00 10.38
CA ALA A 702 20.42 -0.28 10.25
C ALA A 702 20.38 0.99 11.10
N LEU A 703 21.43 1.28 11.87
CA LEU A 703 21.53 2.48 12.74
C LEU A 703 21.98 3.73 11.99
N SER A 704 21.67 3.85 10.69
CA SER A 704 22.22 4.91 9.83
C SER A 704 21.68 6.28 10.22
N ARG A 705 20.37 6.42 10.45
CA ARG A 705 19.78 7.71 10.85
C ARG A 705 20.17 8.09 12.26
N ALA A 706 20.16 7.13 13.20
CA ALA A 706 20.65 7.37 14.56
C ALA A 706 22.12 7.84 14.59
N THR A 707 22.98 7.24 13.75
CA THR A 707 24.39 7.64 13.62
C THR A 707 24.54 9.06 13.08
N GLN A 708 23.79 9.40 12.02
CA GLN A 708 23.82 10.74 11.43
C GLN A 708 23.33 11.80 12.43
N TRP A 709 22.22 11.52 13.11
CA TRP A 709 21.62 12.42 14.11
C TRP A 709 22.55 12.71 15.29
N LEU A 710 23.15 11.67 15.89
CA LEU A 710 24.08 11.84 17.01
C LEU A 710 25.36 12.56 16.56
N THR A 711 25.91 12.20 15.41
CA THR A 711 27.12 12.83 14.86
C THR A 711 26.92 14.32 14.61
N ALA A 712 25.75 14.72 14.07
CA ALA A 712 25.40 16.11 13.84
C ALA A 712 25.25 16.93 15.15
N SER A 713 24.91 16.28 16.26
CA SER A 713 24.67 16.94 17.55
C SER A 713 25.95 17.21 18.35
N ILE A 714 27.05 16.49 18.07
CA ILE A 714 28.32 16.60 18.82
C ILE A 714 28.94 18.01 18.78
N PRO A 715 29.06 18.68 17.62
CA PRO A 715 29.68 20.02 17.56
C PRO A 715 28.93 21.04 18.40
N SER A 716 27.59 21.03 18.34
CA SER A 716 26.74 21.95 19.11
C SER A 716 26.83 21.66 20.61
N PHE A 717 26.82 20.39 21.02
CA PHE A 717 26.99 20.00 22.42
C PHE A 717 28.34 20.45 22.98
N CYS A 718 29.42 20.24 22.25
CA CYS A 718 30.76 20.65 22.70
C CYS A 718 30.94 22.18 22.64
N GLY A 719 30.25 22.88 21.74
CA GLY A 719 30.36 24.33 21.54
C GLY A 719 29.43 25.18 22.42
N ALA A 720 28.50 24.58 23.16
CA ALA A 720 27.44 25.29 23.90
C ALA A 720 27.91 26.01 25.18
N GLN A 721 29.17 25.85 25.62
CA GLN A 721 29.72 26.56 26.79
C GLN A 721 31.07 27.22 26.48
N GLU A 722 31.18 28.53 26.72
CA GLU A 722 32.46 29.26 26.73
C GLU A 722 33.38 28.63 27.79
N GLY A 723 34.46 27.97 27.33
CA GLY A 723 35.46 27.30 28.17
C GLY A 723 35.28 25.79 28.40
N GLY A 724 34.18 25.15 27.93
CA GLY A 724 33.87 23.73 28.16
C GLY A 724 34.20 22.76 27.01
N THR A 725 34.69 23.29 25.89
CA THR A 725 34.82 22.60 24.58
C THR A 725 35.72 21.37 24.58
N GLU A 726 36.79 21.38 25.38
CA GLU A 726 37.76 20.28 25.42
C GLU A 726 37.40 19.26 26.50
N THR A 727 36.92 19.71 27.66
CA THR A 727 36.60 18.84 28.80
C THR A 727 35.41 17.91 28.52
N GLN A 728 34.35 18.42 27.88
CA GLN A 728 33.19 17.62 27.50
C GLN A 728 33.54 16.62 26.40
N ARG A 729 34.37 17.03 25.42
CA ARG A 729 34.83 16.17 24.34
C ARG A 729 35.72 15.03 24.85
N LEU A 730 36.66 15.34 25.76
CA LEU A 730 37.50 14.33 26.42
C LEU A 730 36.66 13.36 27.24
N ALA A 731 35.65 13.86 27.96
CA ALA A 731 34.71 13.02 28.72
C ALA A 731 33.91 12.06 27.81
N LEU A 732 33.62 12.43 26.56
CA LEU A 732 32.97 11.54 25.58
C LEU A 732 33.93 10.47 25.00
N GLN A 733 35.24 10.65 25.12
CA GLN A 733 36.24 9.71 24.58
C GLN A 733 36.75 8.72 25.62
N ASP A 734 36.90 9.18 26.87
CA ASP A 734 37.51 8.40 27.96
C ASP A 734 36.47 7.54 28.71
N GLN A 735 36.50 6.23 28.46
CA GLN A 735 35.65 5.24 29.15
C GLN A 735 35.99 5.09 30.65
N ALA A 736 37.22 5.41 31.06
CA ALA A 736 37.66 5.22 32.44
C ALA A 736 37.17 6.35 33.36
N SER A 737 36.78 7.48 32.79
CA SER A 737 36.29 8.62 33.57
C SER A 737 34.90 8.36 34.15
N PRO A 738 34.66 8.65 35.44
CA PRO A 738 33.32 8.60 36.05
C PRO A 738 32.35 9.62 35.44
N SER A 739 32.85 10.60 34.68
CA SER A 739 32.02 11.56 33.94
C SER A 739 31.55 11.05 32.57
N HIS A 740 32.06 9.92 32.07
CA HIS A 740 31.77 9.40 30.73
C HIS A 740 30.27 9.15 30.50
N THR A 741 29.65 8.34 31.36
CA THR A 741 28.21 8.03 31.26
C THR A 741 27.34 9.28 31.40
N ARG A 742 27.76 10.25 32.23
CA ARG A 742 27.07 11.53 32.38
C ARG A 742 27.17 12.36 31.10
N ALA A 743 28.35 12.41 30.47
CA ALA A 743 28.57 13.11 29.22
C ALA A 743 27.78 12.49 28.06
N LEU A 744 27.75 11.15 27.94
CA LEU A 744 26.95 10.46 26.92
C LEU A 744 25.45 10.76 27.08
N ARG A 745 24.92 10.67 28.31
CA ARG A 745 23.52 11.04 28.57
C ARG A 745 23.24 12.52 28.28
N GLY A 746 24.16 13.41 28.66
CA GLY A 746 24.07 14.83 28.36
C GLY A 746 23.99 15.11 26.85
N LEU A 747 24.79 14.40 26.04
CA LEU A 747 24.72 14.47 24.58
C LEU A 747 23.38 13.97 24.04
N VAL A 748 22.85 12.85 24.56
CA VAL A 748 21.54 12.31 24.15
C VAL A 748 20.42 13.29 24.50
N VAL A 749 20.44 13.89 25.70
CA VAL A 749 19.49 14.95 26.09
C VAL A 749 19.56 16.10 25.09
N HIS A 750 20.76 16.60 24.80
CA HIS A 750 20.99 17.69 23.85
C HIS A 750 20.45 17.34 22.45
N ALA A 751 20.79 16.14 21.94
CA ALA A 751 20.36 15.69 20.63
C ALA A 751 18.83 15.54 20.52
N LEU A 752 18.17 15.08 21.59
CA LEU A 752 16.70 14.97 21.65
C LEU A 752 16.04 16.35 21.72
N VAL A 753 16.62 17.29 22.46
CA VAL A 753 16.14 18.68 22.51
C VAL A 753 16.24 19.34 21.13
N GLU A 754 17.33 19.11 20.40
CA GLU A 754 17.47 19.60 19.02
C GLU A 754 16.41 19.03 18.08
N LEU A 755 15.99 17.76 18.25
CA LEU A 755 14.86 17.20 17.49
C LEU A 755 13.53 17.89 17.80
N VAL A 756 13.26 18.20 19.07
CA VAL A 756 12.02 18.90 19.48
C VAL A 756 11.99 20.33 18.92
N LYS A 757 13.15 20.99 18.81
CA LYS A 757 13.25 22.35 18.23
C LYS A 757 13.03 22.41 16.72
N GLN A 758 13.19 21.30 15.99
CA GLN A 758 13.03 21.33 14.53
C GLN A 758 11.61 21.70 14.14
N PRO A 759 11.38 22.47 13.06
CA PRO A 759 10.06 22.90 12.62
C PRO A 759 9.25 21.78 11.93
N ILE A 760 9.44 20.52 12.33
CA ILE A 760 8.76 19.33 11.83
C ILE A 760 7.85 18.72 12.91
N ARG A 761 6.63 18.35 12.54
CA ARG A 761 5.71 17.59 13.40
C ARG A 761 5.94 16.09 13.20
N TRP A 762 6.57 15.46 14.18
CA TRP A 762 7.11 14.10 14.11
C TRP A 762 6.07 12.98 14.14
N ASP A 763 4.79 13.30 14.35
CA ASP A 763 3.66 12.36 14.23
C ASP A 763 3.19 12.16 12.78
N SER A 764 3.58 13.03 11.86
CA SER A 764 3.19 12.92 10.46
C SER A 764 3.91 11.75 9.77
N PRO A 765 3.24 11.00 8.87
CA PRO A 765 3.80 9.79 8.27
C PRO A 765 5.05 10.07 7.41
N ARG A 766 5.17 11.29 6.85
CA ARG A 766 6.37 11.72 6.12
C ARG A 766 7.53 12.05 7.06
N ALA A 767 7.26 12.73 8.17
CA ALA A 767 8.29 13.05 9.15
C ALA A 767 8.79 11.82 9.91
N ALA A 768 7.92 10.83 10.17
CA ALA A 768 8.27 9.60 10.85
C ALA A 768 9.37 8.79 10.12
N GLN A 769 9.48 8.94 8.79
CA GLN A 769 10.54 8.29 8.00
C GLN A 769 11.93 8.90 8.24
N ALA A 770 11.99 10.15 8.68
CA ALA A 770 13.23 10.86 8.97
C ALA A 770 13.69 10.70 10.43
N LEU A 771 12.84 10.19 11.33
CA LEU A 771 13.21 9.92 12.71
C LEU A 771 14.31 8.83 12.80
N PRO A 772 15.24 8.95 13.75
CA PRO A 772 16.18 7.87 14.08
C PRO A 772 15.45 6.54 14.30
N GLU A 773 16.08 5.43 13.90
CA GLU A 773 15.47 4.09 13.98
C GLU A 773 15.06 3.69 15.41
N THR A 774 15.73 4.28 16.39
CA THR A 774 15.53 4.08 17.83
C THR A 774 14.41 4.94 18.42
N LEU A 775 13.79 5.84 17.64
CA LEU A 775 12.74 6.77 18.06
C LEU A 775 11.46 6.65 17.21
N ILE A 776 11.32 5.56 16.44
CA ILE A 776 10.19 5.37 15.51
C ILE A 776 8.82 5.44 16.22
N TRP A 777 8.74 4.99 17.47
CA TRP A 777 7.51 5.02 18.26
C TRP A 777 7.29 6.33 19.04
N ASP A 778 8.32 7.17 19.14
CA ASP A 778 8.32 8.36 19.99
C ASP A 778 7.89 9.64 19.26
N GLY A 779 7.64 9.58 17.95
CA GLY A 779 7.20 10.72 17.14
C GLY A 779 6.02 11.50 17.74
N PRO A 780 4.91 10.84 18.16
CA PRO A 780 3.79 11.51 18.82
C PRO A 780 4.15 12.20 20.14
N ARG A 781 5.05 11.61 20.94
CA ARG A 781 5.50 12.19 22.22
C ARG A 781 6.37 13.42 21.98
N LEU A 782 7.27 13.36 20.99
CA LEU A 782 8.08 14.50 20.58
C LEU A 782 7.22 15.65 20.04
N ALA A 783 6.19 15.33 19.24
CA ALA A 783 5.21 16.31 18.77
C ALA A 783 4.45 16.94 19.95
N GLN A 784 3.96 16.13 20.91
CA GLN A 784 3.25 16.63 22.08
C GLN A 784 4.10 17.55 22.96
N VAL A 785 5.37 17.19 23.20
CA VAL A 785 6.32 18.05 23.95
C VAL A 785 6.50 19.35 23.20
N ARG A 786 6.74 19.30 21.89
CA ARG A 786 6.89 20.50 21.07
C ARG A 786 5.64 21.39 21.11
N ASP A 787 4.45 20.83 20.91
CA ASP A 787 3.19 21.59 20.90
C ASP A 787 3.01 22.36 22.22
N LYS A 788 3.31 21.72 23.36
CA LYS A 788 3.31 22.39 24.68
C LYS A 788 4.36 23.50 24.77
N MET A 789 5.58 23.28 24.26
CA MET A 789 6.64 24.29 24.26
C MET A 789 6.26 25.50 23.38
N ASP A 790 5.80 25.25 22.16
CA ASP A 790 5.37 26.28 21.20
C ASP A 790 4.19 27.10 21.78
N GLN A 791 3.23 26.43 22.45
CA GLN A 791 2.13 27.10 23.15
C GLN A 791 2.64 28.04 24.25
N VAL A 792 3.57 27.59 25.09
CA VAL A 792 4.15 28.41 26.17
C VAL A 792 4.93 29.59 25.60
N ILE A 793 5.75 29.37 24.57
CA ILE A 793 6.57 30.41 23.93
C ILE A 793 5.68 31.48 23.29
N LEU A 794 4.71 31.07 22.46
CA LEU A 794 3.82 31.99 21.76
C LEU A 794 2.95 32.79 22.74
N THR A 795 2.37 32.13 23.74
CA THR A 795 1.51 32.79 24.73
C THR A 795 2.34 33.78 25.57
N SER A 796 3.56 33.42 25.98
CA SER A 796 4.46 34.32 26.71
C SER A 796 4.82 35.56 25.89
N THR A 797 5.18 35.37 24.62
CA THR A 797 5.52 36.48 23.72
C THR A 797 4.33 37.41 23.48
N ILE A 798 3.14 36.86 23.26
CA ILE A 798 1.91 37.65 23.06
C ILE A 798 1.56 38.43 24.34
N LEU A 799 1.66 37.81 25.52
CA LEU A 799 1.39 38.49 26.80
C LEU A 799 2.37 39.65 27.05
N VAL A 800 3.63 39.53 26.64
CA VAL A 800 4.60 40.64 26.73
C VAL A 800 4.20 41.78 25.80
N PHE A 801 3.85 41.50 24.53
CA PHE A 801 3.38 42.54 23.60
C PHE A 801 2.08 43.20 24.07
N PHE A 802 1.16 42.40 24.60
CA PHE A 802 -0.09 42.87 25.21
C PHE A 802 0.18 43.87 26.36
N ARG A 803 1.06 43.49 27.30
CA ARG A 803 1.46 44.38 28.41
C ARG A 803 2.17 45.64 27.91
N GLN A 804 3.04 45.52 26.92
CA GLN A 804 3.76 46.66 26.33
C GLN A 804 2.81 47.69 25.70
N VAL A 805 1.83 47.24 24.91
CA VAL A 805 0.87 48.16 24.26
C VAL A 805 -0.08 48.81 25.27
N LEU A 806 -0.56 48.06 26.26
CA LEU A 806 -1.46 48.60 27.28
C LEU A 806 -0.77 49.63 28.18
N THR A 807 0.44 49.32 28.64
CA THR A 807 1.22 50.27 29.46
C THR A 807 1.55 51.54 28.69
N ALA A 808 1.90 51.44 27.40
CA ALA A 808 2.10 52.60 26.53
C ALA A 808 0.83 53.43 26.32
N SER A 809 -0.35 52.79 26.38
CA SER A 809 -1.66 53.44 26.30
C SER A 809 -2.16 54.00 27.64
N GLY A 810 -1.35 53.88 28.71
CA GLY A 810 -1.67 54.39 30.04
C GLY A 810 -2.63 53.51 30.84
N ALA A 811 -2.81 52.24 30.46
CA ALA A 811 -3.56 51.24 31.20
C ALA A 811 -2.62 50.16 31.75
N VAL A 812 -2.69 49.87 33.05
CA VAL A 812 -1.97 48.75 33.64
C VAL A 812 -2.89 47.53 33.55
N PRO A 813 -2.52 46.47 32.80
CA PRO A 813 -3.35 45.27 32.73
C PRO A 813 -3.46 44.63 34.11
N SER A 814 -4.71 44.36 34.54
CA SER A 814 -4.96 43.55 35.74
C SER A 814 -4.41 42.13 35.53
N GLN A 815 -4.02 41.48 36.63
CA GLN A 815 -3.61 40.09 36.61
C GLN A 815 -4.72 39.19 36.06
N GLU A 816 -5.97 39.43 36.46
CA GLU A 816 -7.15 38.69 35.98
C GLU A 816 -7.32 38.80 34.46
N THR A 817 -7.04 39.96 33.87
CA THR A 817 -7.11 40.17 32.42
C THR A 817 -6.01 39.39 31.69
N CYS A 818 -4.80 39.35 32.25
CA CYS A 818 -3.70 38.56 31.69
C CYS A 818 -4.02 37.07 31.73
N GLU A 819 -4.56 36.58 32.86
CA GLU A 819 -4.98 35.18 33.04
C GLU A 819 -6.13 34.81 32.09
N ALA A 820 -7.11 35.69 31.91
CA ALA A 820 -8.21 35.48 30.97
C ALA A 820 -7.71 35.40 29.51
N LEU A 821 -6.78 36.27 29.12
CA LEU A 821 -6.15 36.21 27.79
C LEU A 821 -5.30 34.95 27.63
N GLN A 822 -4.50 34.59 28.64
CA GLN A 822 -3.70 33.36 28.65
C GLN A 822 -4.59 32.14 28.41
N HIS A 823 -5.65 31.94 29.20
CA HIS A 823 -6.57 30.81 29.03
C HIS A 823 -7.26 30.81 27.67
N LYS A 824 -7.60 31.98 27.13
CA LYS A 824 -8.19 32.07 25.80
C LYS A 824 -7.21 31.68 24.70
N LEU A 825 -5.96 32.11 24.80
CA LEU A 825 -4.88 31.75 23.87
C LEU A 825 -4.53 30.27 23.96
N GLU A 826 -4.41 29.74 25.18
CA GLU A 826 -4.18 28.32 25.42
C GLU A 826 -5.27 27.46 24.76
N TRP A 827 -6.54 27.86 24.91
CA TRP A 827 -7.65 27.17 24.27
C TRP A 827 -7.62 27.28 22.74
N LEU A 828 -7.36 28.47 22.20
CA LEU A 828 -7.29 28.70 20.75
C LEU A 828 -6.16 27.90 20.11
N LEU A 829 -4.96 27.90 20.69
CA LEU A 829 -3.79 27.22 20.12
C LEU A 829 -3.93 25.68 20.06
N VAL A 830 -4.94 25.11 20.72
CA VAL A 830 -5.25 23.67 20.66
C VAL A 830 -6.27 23.34 19.55
N GLN A 831 -7.05 24.32 19.07
CA GLN A 831 -8.09 24.05 18.06
C GLN A 831 -7.49 23.91 16.65
N PRO A 832 -7.99 22.96 15.82
CA PRO A 832 -7.46 22.71 14.48
C PRO A 832 -7.71 23.86 13.50
N ASP A 833 -8.76 24.67 13.71
CA ASP A 833 -9.18 25.75 12.79
C ASP A 833 -8.62 27.14 13.19
N THR A 834 -7.72 27.19 14.17
CA THR A 834 -7.17 28.46 14.66
C THR A 834 -6.25 29.07 13.62
N ASN A 835 -6.56 30.31 13.25
CA ASN A 835 -5.73 31.12 12.35
C ASN A 835 -5.16 32.34 13.08
N LEU A 836 -4.15 32.99 12.49
CA LEU A 836 -3.52 34.16 13.08
C LEU A 836 -4.53 35.29 13.38
N ALA A 837 -5.54 35.46 12.52
CA ALA A 837 -6.58 36.47 12.70
C ALA A 837 -7.41 36.24 13.99
N SER A 838 -7.69 34.98 14.35
CA SER A 838 -8.41 34.63 15.57
C SER A 838 -7.61 34.98 16.83
N ILE A 839 -6.29 34.77 16.80
CA ILE A 839 -5.36 35.12 17.88
C ILE A 839 -5.26 36.66 18.02
N GLN A 840 -5.10 37.37 16.90
CA GLN A 840 -5.09 38.83 16.86
C GLN A 840 -6.40 39.42 17.41
N THR A 841 -7.55 38.84 17.04
CA THR A 841 -8.87 39.26 17.52
C THR A 841 -9.03 39.04 19.02
N ALA A 842 -8.53 37.92 19.55
CA ALA A 842 -8.58 37.64 20.98
C ALA A 842 -7.73 38.65 21.79
N ALA A 843 -6.52 38.97 21.32
CA ALA A 843 -5.65 39.97 21.95
C ALA A 843 -6.25 41.38 21.89
N ASP A 844 -6.79 41.79 20.73
CA ASP A 844 -7.45 43.08 20.52
C ASP A 844 -8.68 43.24 21.43
N LYS A 845 -9.55 42.22 21.47
CA LYS A 845 -10.72 42.22 22.36
C LYS A 845 -10.32 42.35 23.83
N ALA A 846 -9.37 41.54 24.29
CA ALA A 846 -8.88 41.61 25.67
C ALA A 846 -8.29 43.00 26.00
N ALA A 847 -7.62 43.65 25.04
CA ALA A 847 -7.05 44.97 25.24
C ALA A 847 -8.14 46.06 25.34
N ARG A 848 -9.19 45.97 24.51
CA ARG A 848 -10.36 46.86 24.58
C ARG A 848 -11.12 46.68 25.90
N ASP A 849 -11.33 45.44 26.35
CA ASP A 849 -12.02 45.14 27.61
C ASP A 849 -11.24 45.68 28.82
N ALA A 850 -9.90 45.53 28.81
CA ALA A 850 -9.01 46.03 29.86
C ALA A 850 -9.03 47.57 29.97
N THR A 851 -8.99 48.25 28.82
CA THR A 851 -8.96 49.72 28.74
C THR A 851 -10.34 50.33 29.04
N ALA A 852 -11.42 49.70 28.60
CA ALA A 852 -12.79 50.06 28.97
C ALA A 852 -13.01 50.00 30.49
N SER A 853 -12.50 48.95 31.15
CA SER A 853 -12.54 48.80 32.61
C SER A 853 -11.73 49.90 33.34
N ALA A 854 -10.71 50.46 32.68
CA ALA A 854 -9.91 51.57 33.19
C ALA A 854 -10.48 52.97 32.82
N GLY A 855 -11.64 53.04 32.15
CA GLY A 855 -12.31 54.30 31.79
C GLY A 855 -11.65 55.08 30.64
N ARG A 856 -10.76 54.45 29.86
CA ARG A 856 -10.12 55.06 28.68
C ARG A 856 -10.21 54.10 27.49
N PRO A 857 -10.81 54.46 26.35
CA PRO A 857 -10.84 53.56 25.20
C PRO A 857 -9.44 53.36 24.59
N LEU A 858 -9.14 52.13 24.16
CA LEU A 858 -7.90 51.83 23.42
C LEU A 858 -7.86 52.61 22.09
N PRO A 859 -6.80 53.38 21.80
CA PRO A 859 -6.64 54.04 20.50
C PRO A 859 -6.53 53.02 19.36
N GLU A 860 -7.13 53.28 18.20
CA GLU A 860 -7.06 52.37 17.03
C GLU A 860 -5.60 52.12 16.58
N ASN A 861 -4.74 53.14 16.63
CA ASN A 861 -3.31 52.97 16.34
C ASN A 861 -2.62 51.96 17.27
N ALA A 862 -3.05 51.89 18.54
CA ALA A 862 -2.52 50.94 19.52
C ALA A 862 -3.07 49.53 19.27
N ALA A 863 -4.35 49.41 18.88
CA ALA A 863 -4.95 48.14 18.49
C ALA A 863 -4.26 47.54 17.25
N ASP A 864 -4.01 48.35 16.22
CA ASP A 864 -3.29 47.93 15.01
C ASP A 864 -1.83 47.56 15.32
N SER A 865 -1.18 48.33 16.20
CA SER A 865 0.17 48.00 16.68
C SER A 865 0.21 46.64 17.40
N LEU A 866 -0.79 46.35 18.25
CA LEU A 866 -0.89 45.06 18.92
C LEU A 866 -1.08 43.92 17.92
N LYS A 867 -1.96 44.08 16.93
CA LYS A 867 -2.18 43.07 15.87
C LYS A 867 -0.90 42.79 15.08
N ASN A 868 -0.15 43.83 14.73
CA ASN A 868 1.13 43.70 14.03
C ASN A 868 2.20 43.02 14.90
N LEU A 869 2.27 43.35 16.19
CA LEU A 869 3.18 42.69 17.13
C LEU A 869 2.82 41.21 17.33
N VAL A 870 1.54 40.88 17.43
CA VAL A 870 1.06 39.48 17.50
C VAL A 870 1.40 38.73 16.22
N ALA A 871 1.30 39.35 15.04
CA ALA A 871 1.78 38.75 13.80
C ALA A 871 3.30 38.53 13.80
N SER A 872 4.07 39.45 14.39
CA SER A 872 5.52 39.28 14.53
C SER A 872 5.91 38.19 15.54
N ALA A 873 4.99 37.74 16.40
CA ALA A 873 5.25 36.66 17.36
C ALA A 873 5.39 35.29 16.70
N THR A 874 4.89 35.12 15.48
CA THR A 874 5.03 33.88 14.70
C THR A 874 6.32 33.83 13.89
N ASP A 875 7.14 34.89 13.90
CA ASP A 875 8.42 34.94 13.20
C ASP A 875 9.57 34.45 14.13
N PRO A 876 10.30 33.38 13.75
CA PRO A 876 11.48 32.93 14.48
C PRO A 876 12.60 33.97 14.61
N SER A 877 12.61 35.04 13.80
CA SER A 877 13.60 36.10 13.90
C SER A 877 13.34 37.08 15.06
N ASN A 878 12.15 37.06 15.66
CA ASN A 878 11.75 37.98 16.70
C ASN A 878 12.58 37.80 17.99
N ALA A 879 13.16 38.87 18.52
CA ALA A 879 14.03 38.82 19.69
C ALA A 879 13.31 38.35 20.97
N VAL A 880 12.05 38.74 21.17
CA VAL A 880 11.26 38.33 22.35
C VAL A 880 10.88 36.86 22.23
N PHE A 881 10.46 36.43 21.04
CA PHE A 881 10.22 35.02 20.75
C PHE A 881 11.47 34.17 21.03
N ASN A 882 12.63 34.56 20.47
CA ASN A 882 13.89 33.85 20.67
C ASN A 882 14.33 33.78 22.14
N LEU A 883 14.10 34.85 22.91
CA LEU A 883 14.39 34.87 24.34
C LEU A 883 13.58 33.81 25.09
N PHE A 884 12.26 33.75 24.85
CA PHE A 884 11.41 32.75 25.49
C PHE A 884 11.69 31.33 25.00
N THR A 885 11.98 31.16 23.70
CA THR A 885 12.45 29.89 23.13
C THR A 885 13.70 29.40 23.86
N GLN A 886 14.73 30.25 23.99
CA GLN A 886 15.97 29.88 24.68
C GLN A 886 15.71 29.49 26.13
N ARG A 887 14.92 30.28 26.88
CA ARG A 887 14.60 30.01 28.29
C ARG A 887 13.80 28.72 28.46
N ALA A 888 12.76 28.52 27.65
CA ALA A 888 11.89 27.35 27.74
C ALA A 888 12.69 26.07 27.43
N PHE A 889 13.47 26.05 26.35
CA PHE A 889 14.29 24.87 26.01
C PHE A 889 15.47 24.67 26.96
N GLN A 890 16.02 25.72 27.57
CA GLN A 890 17.02 25.58 28.64
C GLN A 890 16.42 24.86 29.85
N ILE A 891 15.23 25.28 30.29
CA ILE A 891 14.49 24.62 31.37
C ILE A 891 14.21 23.14 31.03
N LEU A 892 13.78 22.86 29.80
CA LEU A 892 13.53 21.48 29.35
C LEU A 892 14.82 20.64 29.42
N THR A 893 15.95 21.22 28.99
CA THR A 893 17.26 20.55 28.98
C THR A 893 17.77 20.26 30.39
N THR A 894 17.72 21.24 31.29
CA THR A 894 18.18 21.08 32.69
C THR A 894 17.33 20.08 33.45
N THR A 895 16.00 20.11 33.22
CA THR A 895 15.04 19.21 33.85
C THR A 895 15.20 17.77 33.35
N ALA A 896 15.36 17.57 32.04
CA ALA A 896 15.54 16.25 31.43
C ALA A 896 16.83 15.55 31.87
N ALA A 897 17.89 16.31 32.18
CA ALA A 897 19.14 15.77 32.68
C ALA A 897 19.05 15.18 34.11
N GLN A 898 17.98 15.49 34.87
CA GLN A 898 17.82 15.00 36.24
C GLN A 898 17.35 13.54 36.29
N PRO A 899 17.90 12.71 37.20
CA PRO A 899 17.60 11.27 37.26
C PRO A 899 16.29 10.87 37.90
N SER A 900 15.69 11.74 38.71
CA SER A 900 14.42 11.45 39.37
C SER A 900 13.39 12.52 39.03
N THR A 901 12.13 12.12 38.99
CA THR A 901 11.00 13.04 38.73
C THR A 901 10.91 14.13 39.80
N GLU A 902 11.23 13.81 41.05
CA GLU A 902 11.27 14.80 42.13
C GLU A 902 12.37 15.85 41.92
N ARG A 903 13.59 15.43 41.54
CA ARG A 903 14.69 16.36 41.25
C ARG A 903 14.41 17.20 40.01
N ALA A 904 13.79 16.62 38.99
CA ALA A 904 13.29 17.35 37.84
C ALA A 904 12.30 18.43 38.26
N ARG A 905 11.31 18.11 39.09
CA ARG A 905 10.36 19.09 39.63
C ARG A 905 11.04 20.22 40.39
N THR A 906 11.99 19.91 41.27
CA THR A 906 12.72 20.95 42.01
C THR A 906 13.61 21.82 41.12
N SER A 907 14.25 21.22 40.11
CA SER A 907 15.07 21.96 39.13
C SER A 907 14.20 22.91 38.31
N LEU A 908 13.05 22.42 37.83
CA LEU A 908 12.06 23.21 37.12
C LEU A 908 11.60 24.40 37.96
N ASP A 909 11.23 24.18 39.23
CA ASP A 909 10.75 25.23 40.12
C ASP A 909 11.82 26.32 40.37
N SER A 910 13.10 25.92 40.46
CA SER A 910 14.24 26.84 40.57
C SER A 910 14.44 27.68 39.29
N ASP A 911 14.43 27.04 38.12
CA ASP A 911 14.73 27.68 36.84
C ASP A 911 13.56 28.55 36.33
N ILE A 912 12.31 28.19 36.67
CA ILE A 912 11.11 28.96 36.33
C ILE A 912 11.11 30.32 37.04
N GLY A 913 11.57 30.38 38.30
CA GLY A 913 11.52 31.61 39.10
C GLY A 913 12.26 32.80 38.47
N ALA A 914 13.38 32.54 37.79
CA ALA A 914 14.22 33.58 37.18
C ALA A 914 13.91 33.85 35.70
N SER A 915 13.09 33.02 35.04
CA SER A 915 12.91 33.04 33.58
C SER A 915 11.68 33.84 33.10
N GLY A 916 10.82 34.29 34.02
CA GLY A 916 9.56 34.99 33.66
C GLY A 916 8.48 34.06 33.09
N LEU A 917 8.63 32.74 33.25
CA LEU A 917 7.71 31.71 32.78
C LEU A 917 6.87 31.08 33.92
N ARG A 918 6.75 31.79 35.06
CA ARG A 918 6.10 31.29 36.27
C ARG A 918 4.65 30.89 36.07
N ASP A 919 3.93 31.66 35.27
CA ASP A 919 2.50 31.45 34.98
C ASP A 919 2.26 30.21 34.09
N PHE A 920 3.32 29.66 33.50
CA PHE A 920 3.31 28.47 32.62
C PHE A 920 3.86 27.22 33.31
N ARG A 921 3.93 27.20 34.65
CA ARG A 921 4.48 26.07 35.40
C ARG A 921 3.80 24.73 35.04
N ALA A 922 2.47 24.70 34.95
CA ALA A 922 1.73 23.47 34.65
C ALA A 922 2.08 22.89 33.25
N PRO A 923 1.93 23.63 32.14
CA PRO A 923 2.28 23.09 30.81
C PRO A 923 3.77 22.75 30.67
N LEU A 924 4.68 23.52 31.29
CA LEU A 924 6.11 23.21 31.32
C LEU A 924 6.40 21.93 32.11
N LEU A 925 5.74 21.73 33.25
CA LEU A 925 5.90 20.53 34.06
C LEU A 925 5.42 19.30 33.32
N ASP A 926 4.29 19.37 32.64
CA ASP A 926 3.78 18.27 31.81
C ASP A 926 4.76 17.91 30.68
N ALA A 927 5.22 18.92 29.92
CA ALA A 927 6.18 18.73 28.84
C ALA A 927 7.50 18.12 29.36
N ALA A 928 7.99 18.63 30.49
CA ALA A 928 9.21 18.14 31.12
C ALA A 928 9.08 16.71 31.65
N GLN A 929 7.93 16.32 32.22
CA GLN A 929 7.71 14.95 32.68
C GLN A 929 7.68 13.95 31.52
N ILE A 930 6.96 14.27 30.44
CA ILE A 930 6.89 13.43 29.24
C ILE A 930 8.29 13.28 28.64
N PHE A 931 9.01 14.40 28.49
CA PHE A 931 10.32 14.41 27.88
C PHE A 931 11.39 13.74 28.75
N GLN A 932 11.37 13.95 30.09
CA GLN A 932 12.28 13.27 31.01
C GLN A 932 12.08 11.76 30.97
N ALA A 933 10.83 11.28 31.03
CA ALA A 933 10.52 9.85 30.98
C ALA A 933 11.07 9.21 29.69
N LEU A 934 10.84 9.87 28.55
CA LEU A 934 11.39 9.47 27.25
C LEU A 934 12.92 9.41 27.27
N VAL A 935 13.59 10.50 27.65
CA VAL A 935 15.05 10.60 27.63
C VAL A 935 15.71 9.53 28.50
N TRP A 936 15.18 9.29 29.69
CA TRP A 936 15.72 8.30 30.62
C TRP A 936 15.50 6.88 30.14
N HIS A 937 14.29 6.56 29.70
CA HIS A 937 13.99 5.26 29.11
C HIS A 937 14.88 5.00 27.88
N HIS A 938 14.90 5.94 26.94
CA HIS A 938 15.70 5.87 25.71
C HIS A 938 17.20 5.70 26.01
N SER A 939 17.73 6.43 26.99
CA SER A 939 19.11 6.27 27.44
C SER A 939 19.35 4.89 28.04
N ASN A 940 18.44 4.36 28.85
CA ASN A 940 18.64 3.06 29.47
C ASN A 940 18.58 1.90 28.45
N VAL A 941 17.79 2.04 27.37
CA VAL A 941 17.69 1.04 26.29
C VAL A 941 18.87 1.15 25.32
N PHE A 942 19.16 2.36 24.79
CA PHE A 942 20.00 2.53 23.60
C PHE A 942 21.41 3.07 23.84
N LEU A 943 21.73 3.59 25.03
CA LEU A 943 23.07 4.15 25.32
C LEU A 943 24.22 3.18 25.03
N PRO A 944 24.13 1.87 25.34
CA PRO A 944 25.17 0.90 24.99
C PRO A 944 25.41 0.75 23.47
N LEU A 945 24.40 1.04 22.64
CA LEU A 945 24.52 1.02 21.19
C LEU A 945 25.09 2.35 20.65
N TYR A 946 24.80 3.46 21.32
CA TYR A 946 25.31 4.78 20.94
C TYR A 946 26.74 5.03 21.36
N GLU A 947 27.18 4.46 22.47
CA GLU A 947 28.53 4.62 23.01
C GLU A 947 29.64 4.46 21.95
N PRO A 948 29.71 3.36 21.16
CA PRO A 948 30.74 3.21 20.14
C PRO A 948 30.63 4.27 19.02
N ILE A 949 29.41 4.60 18.61
CA ILE A 949 29.12 5.58 17.55
C ILE A 949 29.60 6.98 17.98
N ILE A 950 29.21 7.40 19.18
CA ILE A 950 29.57 8.71 19.75
C ILE A 950 31.09 8.82 19.92
N ARG A 951 31.75 7.77 20.42
CA ARG A 951 33.20 7.76 20.61
C ARG A 951 33.93 7.92 19.29
N GLU A 952 33.54 7.18 18.26
CA GLU A 952 34.17 7.24 16.94
C GLU A 952 33.97 8.63 16.32
N ALA A 953 32.75 9.17 16.38
CA ALA A 953 32.44 10.51 15.89
C ALA A 953 33.23 11.60 16.64
N ALA A 954 33.30 11.52 17.98
CA ALA A 954 34.04 12.47 18.81
C ALA A 954 35.55 12.45 18.52
N ARG A 955 36.12 11.31 18.12
CA ARG A 955 37.52 11.20 17.67
C ARG A 955 37.72 11.84 16.29
N LYS A 956 36.82 11.62 15.32
CA LYS A 956 36.94 12.19 13.96
C LYS A 956 36.89 13.72 13.95
N VAL A 957 36.10 14.34 14.84
CA VAL A 957 36.06 15.79 15.01
C VAL A 957 37.41 16.36 15.47
N SER A 958 38.26 15.58 16.16
CA SER A 958 39.60 16.02 16.59
C SER A 958 40.63 16.08 15.45
N SER A 959 40.47 15.26 14.40
CA SER A 959 41.39 15.21 13.26
C SER A 959 41.07 16.20 12.14
N GLY A 960 39.87 16.80 12.14
CA GLY A 960 39.38 17.70 11.09
C GLY A 960 39.32 19.15 11.55
N GLY A 961 40.47 19.82 11.65
CA GLY A 961 40.49 21.28 11.63
C GLY A 961 39.99 21.77 10.27
N SER A 962 38.95 22.62 10.28
CA SER A 962 38.30 23.26 9.10
C SER A 962 37.45 22.34 8.21
N ILE A 963 36.18 22.19 8.55
CA ILE A 963 35.13 21.87 7.56
C ILE A 963 34.43 23.18 7.21
N THR A 964 34.70 23.68 6.01
CA THR A 964 33.96 24.74 5.32
C THR A 964 32.50 24.33 5.16
N ARG A 965 31.56 25.19 5.59
CA ARG A 965 30.12 25.07 5.33
C ARG A 965 29.87 24.95 3.81
N PRO A 966 29.08 23.97 3.33
CA PRO A 966 28.40 24.12 2.06
C PRO A 966 27.13 24.95 2.28
N THR A 967 26.93 25.90 1.37
CA THR A 967 25.77 26.80 1.23
C THR A 967 24.47 26.07 0.98
#